data_AF-A0A259P2M5-F1
#
_entry.id   AF-A0A259P2M5-F1
#
_cell.length_a   1.000
_cell.length_b   1.000
_cell.length_c   1.000
_cell.angle_alpha   90.00
_cell.angle_beta   90.00
_cell.angle_gamma   90.00
#
_symmetry.space_group_name_H-M   'P 1'
#
loop_
_entity.id
_entity.type
_entity.pdbx_description
1 polymer ?
#
loop_
_entity_poly.entity_id
_entity_poly.type
_entity_poly.pdbx_seq_one_letter_code
_entity_poly.pdbx_strand_id
1 'polypeptide(L)'
;MALRNFLKLSAVASALMLAGCGGDLVVNTNTGGNSGGNNGGGSGGGTTPPVSACPSFATQGASLAGVAKPVCEVTGTITADTRLTKDIAWALSGKVTVGNDNANSATLTIEPGTQVFSKSGADYLVIARGSKIQAIGTRSEPIVFTSVNDMLGLSDENSFGEWGGVVILGNAPTNKCDPAALASCQVEAEGEAGPYGGNNPEDNSGALRYVQVKYAGFEVIPDNELNGITFAGVGSGTRVEYIQVHNNLDDGVEFFGGTVDAKYVVLTGNRDDSLDWADGWTGRMQHVLIRHNPNDSKANRGIEADNQSGNFTAEPISNPRIANMTIIGNNFDGDDDSEGILLRAGTAGEIYNTIITGPAGMGECFEINSDESVANANGGQIRFEHSIIDCAEPFKDTVDGSGNSTFNAEQWFRAQPGNIVADALLGGYIPAPNSPALGNGLNVSNFIDPWFDDVDYIGAFDGENDWTVGWTFGLHPDNDLAACPTGTTEVASLTGRINCQLTGDITTSITLQAGADYVLSGRVRIGQDNQNNATLNIEPGVRIYGKSGADFLVITRGSKINANGTAANPIVMTSVQDVIGSPTAAGQWGGLVLLGNAPTNKCDQNDLANCRVEAEGDAGPYGGANWEDNSGVLNYVVVKHAGFEVIPDNELNGITFAGVGSGTQCSNIQVHQNVDDGVEFFGGAVSCKNVVLTANGDDSLDWADGWRGNMQFVLVQHATDGAKANRGIEADNQSGNFGALPISNPIIANMTIIGNTFDGDDDSEGVLLRAGTNAKLHNFIITGPTGMGECLEIESNESRALAASGELQMTHSVIACSEPFRGTVDANTTVEQWFLAQEGNSTAAGMSAVLNGVFTIDTTQPKALSTVNSFFEDVDFIGAVKEGQDWTRGWTVGLER
;
A
#
# COMPACT_ATOMS: atom_id res chain seq x y z
N MET A 1 -16.60 -51.82 11.82
CA MET A 1 -15.37 -51.93 12.63
C MET A 1 -14.36 -50.95 12.05
N ALA A 2 -13.81 -50.10 12.91
CA ALA A 2 -12.65 -49.21 12.70
C ALA A 2 -12.73 -48.09 11.64
N LEU A 3 -13.25 -46.92 12.03
CA LEU A 3 -12.56 -45.62 11.85
C LEU A 3 -13.24 -44.53 12.71
N ARG A 4 -12.90 -44.52 13.99
CA ARG A 4 -13.18 -43.44 14.96
C ARG A 4 -11.99 -43.51 15.91
N ASN A 5 -11.02 -42.60 15.76
CA ASN A 5 -9.97 -42.22 16.75
C ASN A 5 -8.79 -41.50 16.06
N PHE A 6 -9.00 -40.28 15.54
CA PHE A 6 -7.89 -39.41 15.14
C PHE A 6 -8.05 -37.93 15.51
N LEU A 7 -8.89 -37.60 16.49
CA LEU A 7 -9.11 -36.22 16.97
C LEU A 7 -9.02 -36.10 18.49
N LYS A 8 -7.97 -36.69 19.07
CA LYS A 8 -7.57 -36.48 20.48
C LYS A 8 -6.05 -36.50 20.61
N LEU A 9 -5.37 -35.54 19.98
CA LEU A 9 -3.94 -35.32 20.21
C LEU A 9 -3.50 -33.88 19.89
N SER A 10 -4.23 -32.91 20.43
CA SER A 10 -3.79 -31.49 20.43
C SER A 10 -4.03 -30.77 21.77
N ALA A 11 -4.65 -31.42 22.77
CA ALA A 11 -4.99 -30.79 24.06
C ALA A 11 -4.12 -31.22 25.26
N VAL A 12 -2.96 -31.88 25.07
CA VAL A 12 -2.14 -32.39 26.22
C VAL A 12 -0.66 -31.97 26.16
N ALA A 13 -0.23 -31.19 25.15
CA ALA A 13 1.16 -30.71 25.10
C ALA A 13 1.40 -29.39 25.87
N SER A 14 0.35 -28.67 26.28
CA SER A 14 0.49 -27.35 26.94
C SER A 14 0.31 -27.37 28.46
N ALA A 15 0.07 -28.52 29.08
CA ALA A 15 -0.23 -28.63 30.52
C ALA A 15 0.93 -29.16 31.40
N LEU A 16 2.18 -29.17 30.91
CA LEU A 16 3.32 -29.79 31.61
C LEU A 16 4.54 -28.88 31.84
N MET A 17 4.38 -27.55 31.80
CA MET A 17 5.46 -26.60 32.13
C MET A 17 5.05 -25.43 33.06
N LEU A 18 3.92 -25.49 33.77
CA LEU A 18 3.59 -24.49 34.81
C LEU A 18 3.09 -25.15 36.09
N ALA A 19 3.98 -25.88 36.76
CA ALA A 19 3.83 -26.21 38.17
C ALA A 19 5.22 -26.21 38.82
N GLY A 20 5.62 -25.04 39.32
CA GLY A 20 6.81 -24.90 40.16
C GLY A 20 7.78 -23.84 39.68
N CYS A 21 7.53 -22.60 40.09
CA CYS A 21 8.53 -21.68 40.62
C CYS A 21 7.83 -20.36 40.97
N GLY A 22 7.23 -20.29 42.16
CA GLY A 22 7.16 -19.03 42.87
C GLY A 22 8.59 -18.68 43.27
N GLY A 23 9.18 -17.70 42.61
CA GLY A 23 10.58 -17.33 42.82
C GLY A 23 10.95 -16.11 42.00
N ASP A 24 11.06 -14.99 42.71
CA ASP A 24 11.56 -13.69 42.29
C ASP A 24 12.87 -13.81 41.47
N LEU A 25 12.85 -13.38 40.21
CA LEU A 25 13.99 -13.45 39.29
C LEU A 25 14.66 -12.08 39.19
N VAL A 26 15.65 -11.85 40.06
CA VAL A 26 16.57 -10.71 39.96
C VAL A 26 17.73 -11.09 39.04
N VAL A 27 17.75 -10.50 37.84
CA VAL A 27 18.89 -10.60 36.92
C VAL A 27 19.90 -9.51 37.27
N ASN A 28 21.09 -9.90 37.73
CA ASN A 28 22.18 -8.98 38.05
C ASN A 28 23.29 -9.13 37.00
N THR A 29 23.47 -8.13 36.15
CA THR A 29 24.52 -8.07 35.13
C THR A 29 25.76 -7.40 35.72
N ASN A 30 26.77 -8.19 36.11
CA ASN A 30 28.17 -7.74 36.10
C ASN A 30 29.13 -8.92 36.26
N THR A 31 29.81 -9.29 35.18
CA THR A 31 31.01 -10.12 35.22
C THR A 31 32.23 -9.28 34.87
N GLY A 32 33.05 -9.00 35.87
CA GLY A 32 34.40 -8.46 35.73
C GLY A 32 35.17 -8.76 37.02
N GLY A 33 35.97 -9.82 37.02
CA GLY A 33 36.76 -10.24 38.19
C GLY A 33 38.03 -9.41 38.39
N ASN A 34 38.46 -9.23 39.64
CA ASN A 34 39.75 -9.74 40.15
C ASN A 34 39.89 -9.50 41.68
N SER A 35 40.56 -10.47 42.29
CA SER A 35 41.09 -10.69 43.64
C SER A 35 41.44 -9.50 44.56
N GLY A 36 41.08 -9.67 45.84
CA GLY A 36 41.99 -9.49 46.99
C GLY A 36 41.79 -8.26 47.90
N GLY A 37 41.49 -8.50 49.18
CA GLY A 37 41.75 -7.53 50.26
C GLY A 37 40.72 -7.49 51.38
N ASN A 38 41.04 -8.13 52.52
CA ASN A 38 40.30 -8.03 53.77
C ASN A 38 40.62 -6.70 54.49
N ASN A 39 39.62 -5.90 54.86
CA ASN A 39 39.60 -5.13 56.11
C ASN A 39 38.22 -4.50 56.36
N GLY A 40 37.75 -4.57 57.61
CA GLY A 40 36.43 -4.11 58.03
C GLY A 40 36.30 -2.61 58.24
N GLY A 41 35.06 -2.18 58.46
CA GLY A 41 34.69 -0.83 58.89
C GLY A 41 33.22 -0.54 58.60
N GLY A 42 32.40 -0.53 59.66
CA GLY A 42 30.97 -0.22 59.56
C GLY A 42 30.70 1.27 59.29
N SER A 43 29.62 1.52 58.55
CA SER A 43 28.86 2.77 58.43
C SER A 43 27.63 2.40 57.59
N GLY A 44 26.42 2.28 58.14
CA GLY A 44 25.65 3.44 58.57
C GLY A 44 25.07 4.16 57.35
N GLY A 45 24.15 3.52 56.63
CA GLY A 45 23.45 4.10 55.48
C GLY A 45 22.10 3.43 55.31
N GLY A 46 21.06 4.00 55.93
CA GLY A 46 19.68 3.58 55.71
C GLY A 46 19.32 3.85 54.26
N THR A 47 19.16 2.78 53.48
CA THR A 47 18.47 2.85 52.20
C THR A 47 17.00 3.11 52.50
N THR A 48 16.54 4.34 52.28
CA THR A 48 15.13 4.62 52.06
C THR A 48 14.60 3.60 51.05
N PRO A 49 13.49 2.89 51.32
CA PRO A 49 12.87 2.02 50.34
C PRO A 49 12.61 2.82 49.06
N PRO A 50 12.74 2.22 47.86
CA PRO A 50 12.34 2.92 46.64
C PRO A 50 10.88 3.35 46.80
N VAL A 51 10.64 4.65 46.72
CA VAL A 51 9.29 5.21 46.72
C VAL A 51 8.60 4.67 45.47
N SER A 52 7.54 3.87 45.65
CA SER A 52 6.72 3.36 44.56
C SER A 52 6.29 4.51 43.66
N ALA A 53 6.51 4.38 42.34
CA ALA A 53 6.00 5.34 41.36
C ALA A 53 4.48 5.22 41.19
N CYS A 54 3.89 4.11 41.65
CA CYS A 54 2.45 3.82 41.52
C CYS A 54 1.63 4.45 42.66
N PRO A 55 0.46 5.04 42.35
CA PRO A 55 -0.52 5.49 43.35
C PRO A 55 -1.08 4.33 44.20
N SER A 56 -1.73 4.65 45.31
CA SER A 56 -2.21 3.66 46.29
C SER A 56 -3.28 2.68 45.78
N PHE A 57 -3.96 2.99 44.67
CA PHE A 57 -4.94 2.10 44.04
C PHE A 57 -4.30 1.08 43.08
N ALA A 58 -3.00 1.19 42.83
CA ALA A 58 -2.25 0.35 41.92
C ALA A 58 -1.00 -0.23 42.60
N THR A 59 -0.43 -1.27 42.02
CA THR A 59 0.81 -1.89 42.50
C THR A 59 1.92 -1.75 41.47
N GLN A 60 3.18 -1.78 41.90
CA GLN A 60 4.31 -1.71 40.99
C GLN A 60 4.36 -2.97 40.11
N GLY A 61 4.24 -2.79 38.80
CA GLY A 61 4.39 -3.86 37.82
C GLY A 61 5.84 -4.07 37.38
N ALA A 62 6.06 -5.17 36.68
CA ALA A 62 7.36 -5.47 36.07
C ALA A 62 7.68 -4.47 34.94
N SER A 63 8.96 -4.09 34.80
CA SER A 63 9.40 -3.28 33.67
C SER A 63 9.28 -4.05 32.36
N LEU A 64 8.78 -3.41 31.31
CA LEU A 64 8.73 -3.97 29.96
C LEU A 64 9.96 -3.52 29.14
N ALA A 65 10.55 -4.45 28.39
CA ALA A 65 11.65 -4.12 27.50
C ALA A 65 11.17 -3.15 26.40
N GLY A 66 11.96 -2.12 26.09
CA GLY A 66 11.58 -1.10 25.10
C GLY A 66 10.62 -0.02 25.62
N VAL A 67 10.00 -0.21 26.79
CA VAL A 67 9.09 0.76 27.40
C VAL A 67 9.81 1.54 28.51
N ALA A 68 10.07 2.83 28.27
CA ALA A 68 10.78 3.69 29.21
C ALA A 68 9.94 4.16 30.41
N LYS A 69 8.62 3.93 30.39
CA LYS A 69 7.68 4.35 31.44
C LYS A 69 7.66 3.34 32.60
N PRO A 70 7.50 3.79 33.87
CA PRO A 70 7.15 2.88 34.95
C PRO A 70 5.82 2.19 34.65
N VAL A 71 5.70 0.93 35.07
CA VAL A 71 4.49 0.12 34.92
C VAL A 71 3.75 0.03 36.24
N CYS A 72 2.45 0.30 36.23
CA CYS A 72 1.58 0.16 37.40
C CYS A 72 0.40 -0.76 37.08
N GLU A 73 0.21 -1.79 37.91
CA GLU A 73 -0.84 -2.79 37.74
C GLU A 73 -2.11 -2.37 38.50
N VAL A 74 -3.24 -2.44 37.80
CA VAL A 74 -4.59 -2.15 38.29
C VAL A 74 -5.38 -3.46 38.28
N THR A 75 -6.00 -3.79 39.42
CA THR A 75 -6.71 -5.07 39.62
C THR A 75 -8.04 -4.85 40.34
N GLY A 76 -9.03 -5.69 40.04
CA GLY A 76 -10.29 -5.74 40.80
C GLY A 76 -11.15 -4.49 40.64
N THR A 77 -11.90 -4.14 41.69
CA THR A 77 -12.90 -3.07 41.63
C THR A 77 -12.37 -1.72 42.13
N ILE A 78 -12.46 -0.69 41.30
CA ILE A 78 -12.16 0.70 41.60
C ILE A 78 -13.43 1.38 42.13
N THR A 79 -13.51 1.61 43.45
CA THR A 79 -14.70 2.23 44.09
C THR A 79 -14.54 3.70 44.43
N ALA A 80 -13.48 4.35 43.94
CA ALA A 80 -13.21 5.77 44.13
C ALA A 80 -12.64 6.37 42.85
N ASP A 81 -12.91 7.66 42.63
CA ASP A 81 -12.39 8.38 41.47
C ASP A 81 -10.89 8.20 41.33
N THR A 82 -10.48 7.78 40.14
CA THR A 82 -9.12 7.32 39.84
C THR A 82 -8.63 7.99 38.56
N ARG A 83 -7.34 8.31 38.51
CA ARG A 83 -6.71 8.95 37.35
C ARG A 83 -5.52 8.14 36.87
N LEU A 84 -5.54 7.79 35.59
CA LEU A 84 -4.41 7.18 34.88
C LEU A 84 -3.68 8.29 34.11
N THR A 85 -2.40 8.48 34.44
CA THR A 85 -1.56 9.56 33.92
C THR A 85 -0.64 9.07 32.80
N LYS A 86 -0.24 9.97 31.90
CA LYS A 86 0.50 9.59 30.67
C LYS A 86 1.96 9.17 30.90
N ASP A 87 2.51 9.52 32.06
CA ASP A 87 3.87 9.18 32.48
C ASP A 87 4.01 7.73 32.99
N ILE A 88 2.89 7.02 33.16
CA ILE A 88 2.83 5.61 33.57
C ILE A 88 2.23 4.78 32.43
N ALA A 89 2.74 3.55 32.25
CA ALA A 89 2.06 2.52 31.47
C ALA A 89 1.20 1.66 32.42
N TRP A 90 -0.11 1.59 32.17
CA TRP A 90 -1.07 1.01 33.11
C TRP A 90 -1.44 -0.41 32.70
N ALA A 91 -1.05 -1.40 33.51
CA ALA A 91 -1.34 -2.79 33.24
C ALA A 91 -2.67 -3.19 33.89
N LEU A 92 -3.65 -3.65 33.11
CA LEU A 92 -4.84 -4.31 33.62
C LEU A 92 -4.51 -5.77 33.99
N SER A 93 -5.13 -6.27 35.06
CA SER A 93 -4.97 -7.67 35.45
C SER A 93 -6.28 -8.23 36.03
N GLY A 94 -6.77 -9.27 35.37
CA GLY A 94 -8.13 -9.81 35.47
C GLY A 94 -9.19 -8.86 34.93
N LYS A 95 -10.44 -9.12 35.31
CA LYS A 95 -11.55 -8.15 35.18
C LYS A 95 -11.29 -6.95 36.10
N VAL A 96 -11.02 -5.79 35.52
CA VAL A 96 -10.93 -4.51 36.25
C VAL A 96 -12.25 -3.78 36.11
N THR A 97 -12.94 -3.50 37.22
CA THR A 97 -14.27 -2.88 37.20
C THR A 97 -14.25 -1.49 37.83
N VAL A 98 -14.81 -0.48 37.18
CA VAL A 98 -15.00 0.86 37.73
C VAL A 98 -16.40 0.94 38.36
N GLY A 99 -16.42 1.10 39.68
CA GLY A 99 -17.60 1.08 40.55
C GLY A 99 -18.28 -0.29 40.66
N ASN A 100 -19.46 -0.33 41.26
CA ASN A 100 -20.36 -1.49 41.23
C ASN A 100 -21.68 -1.06 40.60
N ASP A 101 -22.53 -2.04 40.29
CA ASP A 101 -23.86 -1.82 39.73
C ASP A 101 -24.70 -0.84 40.57
N ASN A 102 -24.80 0.42 40.10
CA ASN A 102 -25.50 1.51 40.76
C ASN A 102 -25.13 1.71 42.24
N ALA A 103 -23.91 1.31 42.62
CA ALA A 103 -23.40 1.36 43.98
C ALA A 103 -21.89 1.61 44.00
N ASN A 104 -21.41 2.42 44.95
CA ASN A 104 -20.00 2.84 45.03
C ASN A 104 -19.46 3.33 43.67
N SER A 105 -20.27 4.12 42.95
CA SER A 105 -19.92 4.69 41.65
C SER A 105 -18.59 5.43 41.71
N ALA A 106 -17.80 5.30 40.65
CA ALA A 106 -16.51 5.97 40.51
C ALA A 106 -16.33 6.52 39.09
N THR A 107 -15.43 7.49 38.94
CA THR A 107 -14.97 8.00 37.65
C THR A 107 -13.52 7.57 37.39
N LEU A 108 -13.28 6.85 36.30
CA LEU A 108 -11.95 6.59 35.77
C LEU A 108 -11.57 7.67 34.77
N THR A 109 -10.64 8.54 35.12
CA THR A 109 -10.08 9.55 34.21
C THR A 109 -8.77 9.06 33.59
N ILE A 110 -8.61 9.20 32.28
CA ILE A 110 -7.40 8.80 31.56
C ILE A 110 -6.87 10.01 30.78
N GLU A 111 -5.61 10.35 31.01
CA GLU A 111 -4.98 11.51 30.36
C GLU A 111 -4.62 11.24 28.89
N PRO A 112 -4.58 12.27 28.02
CA PRO A 112 -4.07 12.13 26.64
C PRO A 112 -2.69 11.46 26.57
N GLY A 113 -2.49 10.59 25.59
CA GLY A 113 -1.22 9.87 25.38
C GLY A 113 -0.93 8.74 26.39
N THR A 114 -1.91 8.40 27.24
CA THR A 114 -1.79 7.28 28.19
C THR A 114 -1.92 5.95 27.46
N GLN A 115 -1.06 5.00 27.82
CA GLN A 115 -1.12 3.61 27.37
C GLN A 115 -1.65 2.75 28.52
N VAL A 116 -2.75 2.05 28.26
CA VAL A 116 -3.37 1.05 29.12
C VAL A 116 -3.25 -0.29 28.40
N PHE A 117 -2.73 -1.31 29.05
CA PHE A 117 -2.49 -2.59 28.39
C PHE A 117 -2.87 -3.79 29.27
N SER A 118 -3.27 -4.91 28.66
CA SER A 118 -3.51 -6.17 29.36
C SER A 118 -2.20 -6.90 29.68
N LYS A 119 -2.18 -7.76 30.71
CA LYS A 119 -1.06 -8.69 30.95
C LYS A 119 -1.28 -10.06 30.31
N SER A 120 -2.53 -10.39 29.99
CA SER A 120 -2.97 -11.65 29.42
C SER A 120 -4.28 -11.49 28.65
N GLY A 121 -4.62 -12.51 27.84
CA GLY A 121 -5.87 -12.56 27.08
C GLY A 121 -7.12 -12.34 27.94
N ALA A 122 -7.16 -12.90 29.14
CA ALA A 122 -8.33 -12.86 30.00
C ALA A 122 -8.54 -11.52 30.75
N ASP A 123 -7.70 -10.50 30.51
CA ASP A 123 -7.83 -9.20 31.16
C ASP A 123 -8.70 -8.24 30.31
N TYR A 124 -9.58 -7.49 30.97
CA TYR A 124 -10.51 -6.55 30.33
C TYR A 124 -10.99 -5.47 31.30
N LEU A 125 -11.50 -4.36 30.77
CA LEU A 125 -11.98 -3.21 31.54
C LEU A 125 -13.51 -3.12 31.48
N VAL A 126 -14.14 -3.00 32.65
CA VAL A 126 -15.59 -2.80 32.77
C VAL A 126 -15.90 -1.47 33.46
N ILE A 127 -16.80 -0.68 32.89
CA ILE A 127 -17.42 0.47 33.53
C ILE A 127 -18.83 0.07 33.98
N ALA A 128 -19.04 -0.11 35.29
CA ALA A 128 -20.33 -0.56 35.81
C ALA A 128 -21.39 0.55 35.78
N ARG A 129 -22.67 0.18 35.74
CA ARG A 129 -23.79 1.14 35.77
C ARG A 129 -23.67 2.17 36.87
N GLY A 130 -23.91 3.43 36.51
CA GLY A 130 -23.80 4.58 37.41
C GLY A 130 -22.37 5.07 37.64
N SER A 131 -21.35 4.39 37.09
CA SER A 131 -19.95 4.83 37.07
C SER A 131 -19.60 5.47 35.73
N LYS A 132 -18.40 6.06 35.62
CA LYS A 132 -17.99 6.82 34.44
C LYS A 132 -16.56 6.53 33.99
N ILE A 133 -16.33 6.62 32.68
CA ILE A 133 -15.00 6.77 32.08
C ILE A 133 -14.84 8.17 31.49
N GLN A 134 -13.68 8.78 31.67
CA GLN A 134 -13.29 10.05 31.05
C GLN A 134 -11.96 9.84 30.32
N ALA A 135 -12.02 9.20 29.16
CA ALA A 135 -10.88 8.96 28.28
C ALA A 135 -10.92 9.97 27.14
N ILE A 136 -10.33 11.14 27.38
CA ILE A 136 -10.36 12.28 26.44
C ILE A 136 -8.92 12.55 26.00
N GLY A 137 -8.48 11.84 24.97
CA GLY A 137 -7.23 12.07 24.27
C GLY A 137 -7.29 13.27 23.32
N THR A 138 -6.25 13.44 22.53
CA THR A 138 -6.17 14.46 21.47
C THR A 138 -5.70 13.82 20.16
N ARG A 139 -5.88 14.51 19.02
CA ARG A 139 -5.40 14.01 17.73
C ARG A 139 -3.92 13.60 17.78
N SER A 140 -3.06 14.41 18.40
CA SER A 140 -1.62 14.12 18.49
C SER A 140 -1.21 13.26 19.69
N GLU A 141 -2.10 13.04 20.66
CA GLU A 141 -1.85 12.21 21.85
C GLU A 141 -3.10 11.34 22.12
N PRO A 142 -3.40 10.35 21.25
CA PRO A 142 -4.52 9.45 21.48
C PRO A 142 -4.27 8.60 22.74
N ILE A 143 -5.36 8.16 23.37
CA ILE A 143 -5.30 7.15 24.45
C ILE A 143 -5.31 5.78 23.78
N VAL A 144 -4.42 4.89 24.21
CA VAL A 144 -4.28 3.55 23.61
C VAL A 144 -4.58 2.49 24.65
N PHE A 145 -5.58 1.65 24.35
CA PHE A 145 -5.83 0.38 25.01
C PHE A 145 -5.30 -0.76 24.14
N THR A 146 -4.45 -1.63 24.69
CA THR A 146 -3.76 -2.66 23.89
C THR A 146 -3.33 -3.87 24.73
N SER A 147 -2.53 -4.77 24.16
CA SER A 147 -1.96 -5.94 24.82
C SER A 147 -0.50 -5.73 25.27
N VAL A 148 -0.01 -6.60 26.15
CA VAL A 148 1.44 -6.65 26.46
C VAL A 148 2.29 -7.01 25.25
N ASN A 149 1.76 -7.75 24.27
CA ASN A 149 2.50 -8.13 23.07
C ASN A 149 2.78 -6.89 22.19
N ASP A 150 1.76 -6.04 21.99
CA ASP A 150 1.89 -4.78 21.25
C ASP A 150 2.90 -3.85 21.94
N MET A 151 2.80 -3.74 23.27
CA MET A 151 3.75 -2.96 24.08
C MET A 151 5.21 -3.42 23.95
N LEU A 152 5.44 -4.68 23.59
CA LEU A 152 6.76 -5.28 23.37
C LEU A 152 7.18 -5.30 21.89
N GLY A 153 6.35 -4.78 20.98
CA GLY A 153 6.57 -4.83 19.53
C GLY A 153 6.51 -6.25 18.96
N LEU A 154 5.70 -7.12 19.57
CA LEU A 154 5.52 -8.51 19.15
C LEU A 154 4.23 -8.71 18.32
N SER A 155 3.32 -7.74 18.35
CA SER A 155 2.11 -7.76 17.54
C SER A 155 2.40 -7.22 16.13
N ASP A 156 1.77 -7.82 15.14
CA ASP A 156 1.85 -7.48 13.72
C ASP A 156 0.44 -7.43 13.09
N GLU A 157 0.37 -7.27 11.76
CA GLU A 157 -0.88 -7.24 11.00
C GLU A 157 -1.75 -8.50 11.13
N ASN A 158 -1.19 -9.61 11.61
CA ASN A 158 -1.86 -10.89 11.85
C ASN A 158 -2.11 -11.16 13.33
N SER A 159 -1.93 -10.17 14.20
CA SER A 159 -2.21 -10.29 15.64
C SER A 159 -3.64 -9.83 15.94
N PHE A 160 -4.30 -10.52 16.87
CA PHE A 160 -5.72 -10.33 17.26
C PHE A 160 -5.99 -11.16 18.52
N GLY A 161 -7.08 -10.88 19.25
CA GLY A 161 -7.51 -11.69 20.40
C GLY A 161 -6.47 -11.75 21.51
N GLU A 162 -5.73 -10.67 21.74
CA GLU A 162 -4.65 -10.62 22.73
C GLU A 162 -5.15 -10.17 24.11
N TRP A 163 -6.39 -9.68 24.19
CA TRP A 163 -7.10 -9.30 25.42
C TRP A 163 -8.61 -9.12 25.21
N GLY A 164 -9.37 -8.92 26.29
CA GLY A 164 -10.84 -8.92 26.24
C GLY A 164 -11.52 -7.57 25.96
N GLY A 165 -10.81 -6.47 25.70
CA GLY A 165 -11.46 -5.20 25.32
C GLY A 165 -12.09 -4.38 26.45
N VAL A 166 -13.00 -3.46 26.07
CA VAL A 166 -13.61 -2.46 26.96
C VAL A 166 -15.14 -2.59 26.96
N VAL A 167 -15.72 -2.83 28.14
CA VAL A 167 -17.18 -2.97 28.31
C VAL A 167 -17.73 -1.80 29.11
N ILE A 168 -18.76 -1.13 28.58
CA ILE A 168 -19.44 -0.01 29.23
C ILE A 168 -20.91 -0.37 29.47
N LEU A 169 -21.31 -0.41 30.74
CA LEU A 169 -22.65 -0.81 31.17
C LEU A 169 -23.43 0.44 31.62
N GLY A 170 -24.56 0.73 30.96
CA GLY A 170 -25.38 1.90 31.25
C GLY A 170 -26.79 1.57 31.76
N ASN A 171 -27.52 2.63 32.11
CA ASN A 171 -28.90 2.58 32.63
C ASN A 171 -29.98 2.90 31.57
N ALA A 172 -29.64 2.90 30.28
CA ALA A 172 -30.60 3.13 29.20
C ALA A 172 -31.41 1.86 28.88
N PRO A 173 -32.60 1.99 28.27
CA PRO A 173 -33.47 0.85 27.99
C PRO A 173 -32.86 -0.17 27.02
N THR A 174 -33.29 -1.43 27.18
CA THR A 174 -33.06 -2.54 26.26
C THR A 174 -34.35 -3.34 26.14
N ASN A 175 -34.61 -3.93 24.99
CA ASN A 175 -35.81 -4.73 24.75
C ASN A 175 -35.73 -6.17 25.32
N LYS A 176 -34.61 -6.54 25.94
CA LYS A 176 -34.49 -7.76 26.78
C LYS A 176 -35.16 -7.62 28.15
N CYS A 177 -35.56 -6.42 28.54
CA CYS A 177 -36.21 -6.14 29.82
C CYS A 177 -37.73 -6.00 29.70
N ASP A 178 -38.44 -6.33 30.80
CA ASP A 178 -39.88 -6.08 30.89
C ASP A 178 -40.16 -4.57 30.83
N PRO A 179 -40.90 -4.08 29.82
CA PRO A 179 -41.23 -2.65 29.69
C PRO A 179 -41.97 -2.08 30.91
N ALA A 180 -42.67 -2.92 31.68
CA ALA A 180 -43.35 -2.52 32.91
C ALA A 180 -42.41 -2.38 34.13
N ALA A 181 -41.17 -2.88 34.04
CA ALA A 181 -40.21 -2.98 35.14
C ALA A 181 -38.78 -2.52 34.77
N LEU A 182 -38.65 -1.59 33.81
CA LEU A 182 -37.35 -1.08 33.34
C LEU A 182 -36.43 -0.55 34.45
N ALA A 183 -36.97 0.07 35.51
CA ALA A 183 -36.17 0.59 36.61
C ALA A 183 -35.40 -0.49 37.41
N SER A 184 -35.84 -1.75 37.33
CA SER A 184 -35.19 -2.92 37.95
C SER A 184 -34.55 -3.86 36.93
N CYS A 185 -34.42 -3.41 35.67
CA CYS A 185 -33.76 -4.15 34.61
C CYS A 185 -32.30 -4.49 35.01
N GLN A 186 -31.89 -5.74 34.83
CA GLN A 186 -30.53 -6.23 35.11
C GLN A 186 -30.22 -7.35 34.11
N VAL A 187 -29.95 -7.01 32.85
CA VAL A 187 -29.51 -7.99 31.84
C VAL A 187 -28.02 -8.20 32.02
N GLU A 188 -27.55 -9.44 32.15
CA GLU A 188 -26.12 -9.70 32.25
C GLU A 188 -25.47 -9.52 30.88
N ALA A 189 -24.44 -8.67 30.80
CA ALA A 189 -23.61 -8.54 29.61
C ALA A 189 -22.66 -9.74 29.46
N GLU A 190 -22.14 -9.90 28.26
CA GLU A 190 -21.18 -10.95 27.91
C GLU A 190 -19.89 -10.86 28.75
N GLY A 191 -19.17 -11.97 28.82
CA GLY A 191 -17.93 -12.13 29.59
C GLY A 191 -18.11 -12.02 31.11
N GLU A 192 -19.34 -12.25 31.60
CA GLU A 192 -19.75 -11.96 32.98
C GLU A 192 -19.34 -10.53 33.40
N ALA A 193 -19.44 -9.55 32.47
CA ALA A 193 -19.01 -8.18 32.73
C ALA A 193 -19.87 -7.50 33.80
N GLY A 194 -21.15 -7.87 33.91
CA GLY A 194 -22.10 -7.36 34.88
C GLY A 194 -23.41 -6.89 34.24
N PRO A 195 -24.36 -6.41 35.07
CA PRO A 195 -25.69 -6.06 34.60
C PRO A 195 -25.74 -4.71 33.88
N TYR A 196 -26.48 -4.64 32.77
CA TYR A 196 -26.86 -3.43 32.05
C TYR A 196 -28.38 -3.24 31.98
N GLY A 197 -28.80 -2.09 31.42
CA GLY A 197 -30.18 -1.75 31.14
C GLY A 197 -30.81 -0.86 32.20
N GLY A 198 -31.96 -0.26 31.92
CA GLY A 198 -32.63 0.63 32.87
C GLY A 198 -33.74 1.44 32.22
N ASN A 199 -34.19 2.50 32.90
CA ASN A 199 -35.24 3.39 32.40
C ASN A 199 -34.74 4.80 32.08
N ASN A 200 -33.43 5.01 31.95
CA ASN A 200 -32.81 6.31 31.73
C ASN A 200 -32.15 6.40 30.35
N PRO A 201 -32.90 6.74 29.28
CA PRO A 201 -32.33 6.88 27.94
C PRO A 201 -31.26 7.99 27.86
N GLU A 202 -31.21 8.94 28.79
CA GLU A 202 -30.14 9.95 28.85
C GLU A 202 -29.02 9.59 29.84
N ASP A 203 -28.85 8.30 30.17
CA ASP A 203 -27.75 7.84 31.01
C ASP A 203 -26.39 8.31 30.49
N ASN A 204 -25.50 8.69 31.41
CA ASN A 204 -24.20 9.25 31.10
C ASN A 204 -23.12 8.41 31.77
N SER A 205 -22.55 7.50 31.00
CA SER A 205 -21.41 6.64 31.35
C SER A 205 -20.05 7.32 31.09
N GLY A 206 -20.05 8.58 30.65
CA GLY A 206 -18.87 9.42 30.54
C GLY A 206 -18.52 9.85 29.11
N ALA A 207 -17.23 9.80 28.76
CA ALA A 207 -16.74 10.25 27.47
C ALA A 207 -15.53 9.45 26.96
N LEU A 208 -15.57 9.08 25.67
CA LEU A 208 -14.46 8.58 24.88
C LEU A 208 -14.15 9.58 23.76
N ARG A 209 -12.90 10.06 23.68
CA ARG A 209 -12.43 10.87 22.58
C ARG A 209 -10.97 10.64 22.21
N TYR A 210 -10.67 10.39 20.93
CA TYR A 210 -9.33 10.00 20.45
C TYR A 210 -8.79 8.79 21.22
N VAL A 211 -9.52 7.68 21.10
CA VAL A 211 -9.22 6.41 21.78
C VAL A 211 -8.95 5.35 20.72
N GLN A 212 -7.87 4.60 20.88
CA GLN A 212 -7.56 3.40 20.12
C GLN A 212 -7.73 2.17 21.02
N VAL A 213 -8.42 1.15 20.54
CA VAL A 213 -8.46 -0.20 21.11
C VAL A 213 -7.86 -1.13 20.07
N LYS A 214 -6.78 -1.83 20.42
CA LYS A 214 -6.04 -2.68 19.49
C LYS A 214 -6.04 -4.12 19.96
N TYR A 215 -6.16 -5.05 19.03
CA TYR A 215 -5.90 -6.48 19.22
C TYR A 215 -6.74 -7.12 20.35
N ALA A 216 -7.95 -6.63 20.60
CA ALA A 216 -8.88 -7.23 21.57
C ALA A 216 -9.62 -8.44 20.94
N GLY A 217 -10.70 -8.94 21.55
CA GLY A 217 -11.45 -10.09 21.03
C GLY A 217 -11.20 -11.42 21.74
N PHE A 218 -10.50 -11.46 22.88
CA PHE A 218 -10.17 -12.73 23.52
C PHE A 218 -11.39 -13.42 24.14
N GLU A 219 -11.50 -14.75 23.95
CA GLU A 219 -12.45 -15.65 24.61
C GLU A 219 -12.20 -15.71 26.13
N VAL A 220 -12.82 -14.81 26.89
CA VAL A 220 -12.59 -14.70 28.35
C VAL A 220 -13.23 -15.84 29.14
N ILE A 221 -14.27 -16.46 28.58
CA ILE A 221 -15.02 -17.62 29.10
C ILE A 221 -15.42 -18.49 27.88
N PRO A 222 -15.54 -19.83 27.99
CA PRO A 222 -15.86 -20.68 26.84
C PRO A 222 -17.07 -20.21 26.02
N ASP A 223 -16.89 -20.13 24.70
CA ASP A 223 -17.86 -19.64 23.70
C ASP A 223 -18.31 -18.18 23.96
N ASN A 224 -17.41 -17.35 24.52
CA ASN A 224 -17.66 -15.95 24.81
C ASN A 224 -16.39 -15.10 24.69
N GLU A 225 -16.06 -14.80 23.44
CA GLU A 225 -15.24 -13.68 23.02
C GLU A 225 -15.87 -12.34 23.43
N LEU A 226 -15.04 -11.32 23.63
CA LEU A 226 -15.50 -9.96 23.96
C LEU A 226 -15.12 -9.00 22.86
N ASN A 227 -16.00 -8.06 22.56
CA ASN A 227 -15.81 -7.05 21.51
C ASN A 227 -14.67 -6.08 21.84
N GLY A 228 -14.21 -5.35 20.82
CA GLY A 228 -13.24 -4.28 21.04
C GLY A 228 -13.79 -3.24 22.01
N ILE A 229 -15.00 -2.74 21.72
CA ILE A 229 -15.78 -1.91 22.65
C ILE A 229 -17.24 -2.37 22.67
N THR A 230 -17.73 -2.75 23.84
CA THR A 230 -19.14 -3.09 24.07
C THR A 230 -19.86 -1.92 24.73
N PHE A 231 -20.96 -1.47 24.12
CA PHE A 231 -21.90 -0.50 24.71
C PHE A 231 -23.22 -1.18 25.07
N ALA A 232 -23.37 -1.61 26.31
CA ALA A 232 -24.58 -2.28 26.77
C ALA A 232 -25.47 -1.32 27.58
N GLY A 233 -26.64 -0.98 27.05
CA GLY A 233 -27.61 -0.07 27.68
C GLY A 233 -27.04 1.31 27.96
N VAL A 234 -26.13 1.82 27.11
CA VAL A 234 -25.50 3.13 27.30
C VAL A 234 -26.41 4.23 26.76
N GLY A 235 -26.60 5.31 27.53
CA GLY A 235 -27.50 6.40 27.17
C GLY A 235 -26.85 7.52 26.34
N SER A 236 -27.70 8.35 25.73
CA SER A 236 -27.33 9.51 24.90
C SER A 236 -26.63 10.64 25.66
N GLY A 237 -26.59 10.58 27.00
CA GLY A 237 -25.80 11.46 27.82
C GLY A 237 -24.29 11.17 27.77
N THR A 238 -23.90 10.02 27.21
CA THR A 238 -22.50 9.59 27.02
C THR A 238 -21.97 10.14 25.69
N ARG A 239 -20.74 10.64 25.69
CA ARG A 239 -20.11 11.19 24.49
C ARG A 239 -19.08 10.21 23.91
N VAL A 240 -19.29 9.77 22.66
CA VAL A 240 -18.36 8.88 21.96
C VAL A 240 -17.96 9.53 20.64
N GLU A 241 -16.69 9.93 20.52
CA GLU A 241 -16.20 10.56 19.29
C GLU A 241 -14.75 10.17 18.98
N TYR A 242 -14.33 9.98 17.73
CA TYR A 242 -12.93 9.63 17.41
C TYR A 242 -12.47 8.38 18.15
N ILE A 243 -13.13 7.26 17.90
CA ILE A 243 -12.74 5.95 18.41
C ILE A 243 -12.23 5.07 17.27
N GLN A 244 -11.20 4.30 17.54
CA GLN A 244 -10.72 3.27 16.63
C GLN A 244 -10.69 1.91 17.33
N VAL A 245 -11.19 0.89 16.64
CA VAL A 245 -10.91 -0.51 16.97
C VAL A 245 -10.11 -1.14 15.83
N HIS A 246 -8.99 -1.78 16.17
CA HIS A 246 -8.06 -2.34 15.21
C HIS A 246 -7.76 -3.81 15.52
N ASN A 247 -7.92 -4.68 14.51
CA ASN A 247 -7.63 -6.11 14.57
C ASN A 247 -8.27 -6.82 15.77
N ASN A 248 -9.57 -6.58 16.01
CA ASN A 248 -10.31 -7.35 16.99
C ASN A 248 -10.55 -8.79 16.48
N LEU A 249 -10.45 -9.79 17.37
CA LEU A 249 -10.79 -11.18 16.99
C LEU A 249 -12.30 -11.38 16.83
N ASP A 250 -13.07 -10.69 17.65
CA ASP A 250 -14.54 -10.66 17.64
C ASP A 250 -15.01 -9.33 17.00
N ASP A 251 -16.19 -8.86 17.35
CA ASP A 251 -16.70 -7.61 16.78
C ASP A 251 -15.86 -6.38 17.15
N GLY A 252 -15.77 -5.44 16.20
CA GLY A 252 -15.08 -4.17 16.43
C GLY A 252 -15.76 -3.37 17.53
N VAL A 253 -17.02 -2.98 17.30
CA VAL A 253 -17.89 -2.31 18.27
C VAL A 253 -19.25 -2.97 18.24
N GLU A 254 -19.80 -3.28 19.42
CA GLU A 254 -21.14 -3.85 19.54
C GLU A 254 -22.03 -3.02 20.48
N PHE A 255 -23.28 -2.82 20.07
CA PHE A 255 -24.31 -2.14 20.86
C PHE A 255 -25.40 -3.12 21.31
N PHE A 256 -25.56 -3.28 22.63
CA PHE A 256 -26.68 -4.00 23.22
C PHE A 256 -27.69 -3.04 23.84
N GLY A 257 -28.72 -2.66 23.08
CA GLY A 257 -29.71 -1.69 23.52
C GLY A 257 -29.12 -0.29 23.79
N GLY A 258 -29.92 0.56 24.43
CA GLY A 258 -29.52 1.93 24.74
C GLY A 258 -29.70 2.92 23.60
N THR A 259 -29.14 4.11 23.77
CA THR A 259 -29.41 5.30 22.93
C THR A 259 -28.15 6.14 22.70
N VAL A 260 -26.97 5.62 23.06
CA VAL A 260 -25.69 6.31 22.89
C VAL A 260 -25.47 6.66 21.41
N ASP A 261 -24.99 7.87 21.17
CA ASP A 261 -24.60 8.34 19.84
C ASP A 261 -23.07 8.31 19.68
N ALA A 262 -22.57 8.15 18.46
CA ALA A 262 -21.14 8.16 18.15
C ALA A 262 -20.78 8.96 16.87
N LYS A 263 -19.67 9.71 16.87
CA LYS A 263 -19.13 10.33 15.64
C LYS A 263 -17.67 9.98 15.39
N TYR A 264 -17.23 9.89 14.14
CA TYR A 264 -15.83 9.60 13.79
C TYR A 264 -15.37 8.25 14.35
N VAL A 265 -15.90 7.17 13.76
CA VAL A 265 -15.64 5.78 14.18
C VAL A 265 -14.79 5.10 13.11
N VAL A 266 -13.70 4.46 13.51
CA VAL A 266 -12.78 3.75 12.60
C VAL A 266 -12.66 2.29 13.03
N LEU A 267 -12.99 1.37 12.15
CA LEU A 267 -13.01 -0.07 12.42
C LEU A 267 -12.16 -0.74 11.35
N THR A 268 -11.05 -1.35 11.76
CA THR A 268 -10.01 -1.82 10.83
C THR A 268 -9.59 -3.24 11.16
N GLY A 269 -9.71 -4.15 10.19
CA GLY A 269 -9.18 -5.51 10.29
C GLY A 269 -9.82 -6.40 11.37
N ASN A 270 -11.05 -6.09 11.81
CA ASN A 270 -11.81 -6.97 12.70
C ASN A 270 -12.13 -8.29 11.98
N ARG A 271 -12.13 -9.39 12.73
CA ARG A 271 -12.24 -10.75 12.19
C ARG A 271 -13.63 -11.35 12.22
N ASP A 272 -14.51 -10.78 13.03
CA ASP A 272 -15.94 -10.99 12.94
C ASP A 272 -16.60 -9.70 12.41
N ASP A 273 -17.71 -9.24 12.97
CA ASP A 273 -18.44 -8.11 12.42
C ASP A 273 -17.79 -6.78 12.85
N SER A 274 -17.60 -5.85 11.92
CA SER A 274 -16.93 -4.60 12.27
C SER A 274 -17.77 -3.76 13.22
N LEU A 275 -19.07 -3.66 12.93
CA LEU A 275 -20.06 -2.98 13.75
C LEU A 275 -21.28 -3.89 13.91
N ASP A 276 -21.62 -4.25 15.14
CA ASP A 276 -22.83 -5.00 15.47
C ASP A 276 -23.82 -4.16 16.29
N TRP A 277 -25.11 -4.35 16.07
CA TRP A 277 -26.11 -3.96 17.07
C TRP A 277 -27.20 -4.99 17.29
N ALA A 278 -27.67 -5.00 18.55
CA ALA A 278 -28.82 -5.77 18.99
C ALA A 278 -29.58 -5.07 20.15
N ASP A 279 -30.60 -5.76 20.62
CA ASP A 279 -31.36 -5.53 21.84
C ASP A 279 -32.03 -4.16 22.00
N GLY A 280 -32.39 -3.54 20.88
CA GLY A 280 -33.17 -2.31 20.86
C GLY A 280 -32.33 -1.04 20.91
N TRP A 281 -31.13 -1.04 20.31
CA TRP A 281 -30.32 0.17 20.20
C TRP A 281 -30.98 1.18 19.25
N THR A 282 -31.13 2.42 19.68
CA THR A 282 -31.76 3.50 18.89
C THR A 282 -30.91 4.76 18.84
N GLY A 283 -29.59 4.62 18.86
CA GLY A 283 -28.64 5.72 18.79
C GLY A 283 -28.43 6.28 17.37
N ARG A 284 -27.54 7.26 17.26
CA ARG A 284 -27.12 7.86 15.98
C ARG A 284 -25.61 7.69 15.78
N MET A 285 -25.19 7.49 14.52
CA MET A 285 -23.76 7.44 14.17
C MET A 285 -23.44 8.27 12.92
N GLN A 286 -22.32 8.99 12.91
CA GLN A 286 -21.86 9.71 11.71
C GLN A 286 -20.34 9.69 11.52
N HIS A 287 -19.90 9.67 10.26
CA HIS A 287 -18.48 9.60 9.86
C HIS A 287 -17.85 8.29 10.32
N VAL A 288 -18.12 7.23 9.57
CA VAL A 288 -17.74 5.85 9.91
C VAL A 288 -16.89 5.26 8.81
N LEU A 289 -15.65 4.87 9.12
CA LEU A 289 -14.81 4.10 8.22
C LEU A 289 -14.70 2.67 8.73
N ILE A 290 -15.17 1.72 7.93
CA ILE A 290 -14.93 0.29 8.11
C ILE A 290 -14.02 -0.19 6.98
N ARG A 291 -12.93 -0.85 7.33
CA ARG A 291 -11.99 -1.41 6.36
C ARG A 291 -11.53 -2.79 6.82
N HIS A 292 -11.94 -3.82 6.10
CA HIS A 292 -11.41 -5.17 6.31
C HIS A 292 -9.92 -5.20 5.99
N ASN A 293 -9.22 -6.18 6.57
CA ASN A 293 -7.76 -6.22 6.48
C ASN A 293 -7.32 -6.39 5.01
N PRO A 294 -6.50 -5.49 4.44
CA PRO A 294 -6.13 -5.52 3.02
C PRO A 294 -5.24 -6.73 2.64
N ASN A 295 -4.79 -7.53 3.62
CA ASN A 295 -4.03 -8.77 3.39
C ASN A 295 -4.94 -9.99 3.18
N ASP A 296 -6.23 -9.80 2.90
CA ASP A 296 -7.23 -10.86 2.69
C ASP A 296 -7.32 -11.85 3.88
N SER A 297 -7.08 -11.38 5.10
CA SER A 297 -7.25 -12.17 6.31
C SER A 297 -8.73 -12.26 6.72
N LYS A 298 -9.05 -13.21 7.62
CA LYS A 298 -10.44 -13.45 8.09
C LYS A 298 -11.13 -12.13 8.41
N ALA A 299 -12.33 -11.98 7.87
CA ALA A 299 -13.30 -10.93 8.15
C ALA A 299 -14.69 -11.59 8.22
N ASN A 300 -15.72 -10.80 8.50
CA ASN A 300 -17.13 -11.16 8.32
C ASN A 300 -17.85 -9.93 7.72
N ARG A 301 -18.89 -9.38 8.37
CA ARG A 301 -19.65 -8.23 7.84
C ARG A 301 -19.04 -6.91 8.26
N GLY A 302 -19.18 -5.92 7.39
CA GLY A 302 -19.04 -4.53 7.80
C GLY A 302 -20.06 -4.16 8.88
N ILE A 303 -21.31 -4.61 8.71
CA ILE A 303 -22.38 -4.50 9.71
C ILE A 303 -23.17 -5.81 9.81
N GLU A 304 -23.34 -6.31 11.04
CA GLU A 304 -24.42 -7.22 11.42
C GLU A 304 -25.43 -6.46 12.30
N ALA A 305 -26.73 -6.74 12.11
CA ALA A 305 -27.78 -5.89 12.64
C ALA A 305 -29.03 -6.68 13.02
N ASP A 306 -29.28 -6.77 14.32
CA ASP A 306 -30.36 -7.52 14.92
C ASP A 306 -31.31 -6.63 15.72
N ASN A 307 -32.56 -7.08 15.86
CA ASN A 307 -33.40 -6.62 16.96
C ASN A 307 -33.10 -7.41 18.23
N GLN A 308 -33.90 -8.43 18.57
CA GLN A 308 -33.66 -9.27 19.75
C GLN A 308 -33.71 -10.73 19.33
N SER A 309 -32.62 -11.46 19.48
CA SER A 309 -32.44 -12.81 18.93
C SER A 309 -33.50 -13.86 19.35
N GLY A 310 -34.20 -13.65 20.46
CA GLY A 310 -35.29 -14.53 20.94
C GLY A 310 -36.70 -14.07 20.58
N ASN A 311 -36.87 -12.84 20.09
CA ASN A 311 -38.13 -12.18 19.78
C ASN A 311 -37.87 -10.99 18.85
N PHE A 312 -37.90 -11.25 17.54
CA PHE A 312 -37.59 -10.26 16.49
C PHE A 312 -38.51 -9.03 16.49
N THR A 313 -39.64 -9.07 17.21
CA THR A 313 -40.59 -7.95 17.34
C THR A 313 -40.54 -7.26 18.71
N ALA A 314 -39.51 -7.53 19.52
CA ALA A 314 -39.35 -6.90 20.83
C ALA A 314 -39.22 -5.37 20.71
N GLU A 315 -39.86 -4.65 21.65
CA GLU A 315 -39.85 -3.19 21.69
C GLU A 315 -38.99 -2.68 22.86
N PRO A 316 -38.22 -1.59 22.69
CA PRO A 316 -38.03 -0.86 21.43
C PRO A 316 -37.31 -1.71 20.37
N ILE A 317 -37.73 -1.60 19.12
CA ILE A 317 -37.02 -2.21 17.98
C ILE A 317 -35.65 -1.52 17.82
N SER A 318 -34.59 -2.28 17.56
CA SER A 318 -33.29 -1.73 17.14
C SER A 318 -33.50 -0.89 15.89
N ASN A 319 -33.28 0.42 15.99
CA ASN A 319 -33.58 1.38 14.93
C ASN A 319 -32.61 2.56 14.98
N PRO A 320 -31.31 2.33 14.72
CA PRO A 320 -30.33 3.41 14.72
C PRO A 320 -30.45 4.28 13.47
N ARG A 321 -29.88 5.49 13.53
CA ARG A 321 -29.68 6.35 12.35
C ARG A 321 -28.19 6.52 12.07
N ILE A 322 -27.72 6.04 10.93
CA ILE A 322 -26.31 6.05 10.55
C ILE A 322 -26.15 6.87 9.27
N ALA A 323 -25.19 7.79 9.24
CA ALA A 323 -24.90 8.62 8.07
C ALA A 323 -23.41 8.75 7.79
N ASN A 324 -23.03 8.95 6.52
CA ASN A 324 -21.64 9.22 6.12
C ASN A 324 -20.70 8.07 6.51
N MET A 325 -20.90 6.92 5.87
CA MET A 325 -20.18 5.69 6.16
C MET A 325 -19.50 5.13 4.91
N THR A 326 -18.27 4.65 5.04
CA THR A 326 -17.56 3.94 3.97
C THR A 326 -17.13 2.57 4.49
N ILE A 327 -17.59 1.51 3.82
CA ILE A 327 -17.22 0.11 4.09
C ILE A 327 -16.37 -0.38 2.92
N ILE A 328 -15.19 -0.92 3.24
CA ILE A 328 -14.26 -1.50 2.26
C ILE A 328 -13.96 -2.95 2.65
N GLY A 329 -14.45 -3.91 1.85
CA GLY A 329 -14.18 -5.33 2.01
C GLY A 329 -12.80 -5.78 1.53
N ASN A 330 -12.49 -7.07 1.69
CA ASN A 330 -11.30 -7.74 1.18
C ASN A 330 -11.69 -9.03 0.40
N ASN A 331 -10.73 -9.85 -0.04
CA ASN A 331 -10.99 -11.10 -0.76
C ASN A 331 -11.10 -12.34 0.15
N PHE A 332 -11.42 -12.18 1.44
CA PHE A 332 -11.62 -13.34 2.30
C PHE A 332 -12.91 -14.08 1.90
N ASP A 333 -12.76 -15.35 1.53
CA ASP A 333 -13.80 -16.27 1.07
C ASP A 333 -13.74 -17.55 1.95
N GLY A 334 -14.78 -17.78 2.74
CA GLY A 334 -14.85 -18.75 3.84
C GLY A 334 -16.28 -19.17 4.20
N ASP A 335 -16.49 -19.67 5.42
CA ASP A 335 -17.87 -19.89 5.94
C ASP A 335 -18.53 -18.55 6.33
N ASP A 336 -17.70 -17.55 6.64
CA ASP A 336 -18.07 -16.15 6.90
C ASP A 336 -17.28 -15.29 5.90
N ASP A 337 -17.87 -14.90 4.77
CA ASP A 337 -17.17 -14.11 3.76
C ASP A 337 -16.93 -12.67 4.25
N SER A 338 -15.98 -11.96 3.63
CA SER A 338 -15.94 -10.51 3.76
C SER A 338 -17.19 -9.90 3.10
N GLU A 339 -18.14 -9.42 3.89
CA GLU A 339 -19.44 -8.89 3.45
C GLU A 339 -19.63 -7.40 3.79
N GLY A 340 -20.61 -6.75 3.18
CA GLY A 340 -20.99 -5.37 3.45
C GLY A 340 -21.92 -5.24 4.66
N ILE A 341 -23.23 -5.15 4.42
CA ILE A 341 -24.25 -4.96 5.47
C ILE A 341 -25.26 -6.12 5.43
N LEU A 342 -25.49 -6.75 6.59
CA LEU A 342 -26.57 -7.70 6.82
C LEU A 342 -27.58 -7.13 7.83
N LEU A 343 -28.83 -6.92 7.41
CA LEU A 343 -29.94 -6.55 8.29
C LEU A 343 -30.85 -7.75 8.55
N ARG A 344 -30.96 -8.22 9.80
CA ARG A 344 -31.73 -9.43 10.11
C ARG A 344 -32.47 -9.34 11.46
N ALA A 345 -33.07 -10.45 11.88
CA ALA A 345 -33.74 -10.64 13.16
C ALA A 345 -34.75 -9.53 13.57
N GLY A 346 -35.47 -8.95 12.61
CA GLY A 346 -36.48 -7.92 12.83
C GLY A 346 -35.95 -6.52 13.13
N THR A 347 -34.68 -6.23 12.86
CA THR A 347 -34.14 -4.87 12.98
C THR A 347 -34.87 -3.88 12.08
N ALA A 348 -34.89 -2.61 12.47
CA ALA A 348 -35.13 -1.46 11.62
C ALA A 348 -33.80 -0.70 11.42
N GLY A 349 -33.84 0.50 10.83
CA GLY A 349 -32.67 1.37 10.73
C GLY A 349 -32.76 2.40 9.61
N GLU A 350 -32.19 3.58 9.82
CA GLU A 350 -32.10 4.64 8.80
C GLU A 350 -30.64 4.87 8.41
N ILE A 351 -30.26 4.43 7.21
CA ILE A 351 -28.89 4.49 6.67
C ILE A 351 -28.83 5.51 5.53
N TYR A 352 -27.90 6.45 5.62
CA TYR A 352 -27.74 7.56 4.68
C TYR A 352 -26.29 7.72 4.24
N ASN A 353 -26.05 8.26 3.04
CA ASN A 353 -24.71 8.70 2.59
C ASN A 353 -23.65 7.61 2.78
N THR A 354 -23.91 6.39 2.32
CA THR A 354 -23.01 5.25 2.56
C THR A 354 -22.37 4.76 1.26
N ILE A 355 -21.10 4.37 1.32
CA ILE A 355 -20.38 3.67 0.25
C ILE A 355 -20.05 2.27 0.76
N ILE A 356 -20.38 1.24 -0.02
CA ILE A 356 -19.93 -0.13 0.22
C ILE A 356 -19.17 -0.58 -1.03
N THR A 357 -17.90 -0.93 -0.86
CA THR A 357 -17.04 -1.37 -1.96
C THR A 357 -16.07 -2.46 -1.52
N GLY A 358 -15.52 -3.19 -2.47
CA GLY A 358 -14.49 -4.19 -2.21
C GLY A 358 -13.99 -4.87 -3.48
N PRO A 359 -12.93 -5.66 -3.36
CA PRO A 359 -12.38 -6.40 -4.49
C PRO A 359 -13.33 -7.52 -4.94
N ALA A 360 -13.01 -8.18 -6.06
CA ALA A 360 -13.89 -9.17 -6.67
C ALA A 360 -14.17 -10.41 -5.81
N GLY A 361 -13.31 -10.71 -4.82
CA GLY A 361 -13.51 -11.79 -3.86
C GLY A 361 -14.31 -11.41 -2.62
N MET A 362 -14.75 -10.15 -2.50
CA MET A 362 -15.71 -9.77 -1.47
C MET A 362 -17.05 -10.47 -1.74
N GLY A 363 -17.71 -10.95 -0.69
CA GLY A 363 -19.09 -11.42 -0.73
C GLY A 363 -20.08 -10.27 -0.95
N GLU A 364 -21.27 -10.39 -0.39
CA GLU A 364 -22.38 -9.53 -0.78
C GLU A 364 -22.27 -8.14 -0.13
N CYS A 365 -22.45 -7.07 -0.91
CA CYS A 365 -22.45 -5.71 -0.34
C CYS A 365 -23.66 -5.45 0.56
N PHE A 366 -24.83 -6.01 0.23
CA PHE A 366 -26.05 -5.75 0.98
C PHE A 366 -27.02 -6.93 0.98
N GLU A 367 -27.46 -7.31 2.18
CA GLU A 367 -28.43 -8.37 2.43
C GLU A 367 -29.46 -7.92 3.50
N ILE A 368 -30.70 -8.32 3.29
CA ILE A 368 -31.74 -8.29 4.33
C ILE A 368 -32.24 -9.72 4.52
N ASN A 369 -32.29 -10.19 5.76
CA ASN A 369 -32.80 -11.51 6.12
C ASN A 369 -33.88 -11.42 7.19
N SER A 370 -34.64 -12.50 7.37
CA SER A 370 -35.85 -12.62 8.20
C SER A 370 -37.10 -11.88 7.69
N ASP A 371 -38.26 -12.52 7.86
CA ASP A 371 -39.55 -11.98 7.41
C ASP A 371 -39.88 -10.64 8.09
N GLU A 372 -39.47 -10.46 9.34
CA GLU A 372 -39.67 -9.24 10.12
C GLU A 372 -38.85 -8.06 9.59
N SER A 373 -37.56 -8.24 9.30
CA SER A 373 -36.75 -7.15 8.70
C SER A 373 -37.23 -6.80 7.30
N VAL A 374 -37.64 -7.80 6.50
CA VAL A 374 -38.28 -7.57 5.20
C VAL A 374 -39.60 -6.79 5.36
N ALA A 375 -40.40 -7.08 6.38
CA ALA A 375 -41.60 -6.30 6.69
C ALA A 375 -41.26 -4.86 7.08
N ASN A 376 -40.19 -4.63 7.84
CA ASN A 376 -39.70 -3.30 8.20
C ASN A 376 -39.20 -2.52 6.98
N ALA A 377 -38.50 -3.17 6.04
CA ALA A 377 -38.09 -2.57 4.77
C ALA A 377 -39.27 -2.19 3.88
N ASN A 378 -40.26 -3.08 3.73
CA ASN A 378 -41.47 -2.78 2.96
C ASN A 378 -42.37 -1.72 3.65
N GLY A 379 -42.31 -1.64 4.98
CA GLY A 379 -43.02 -0.66 5.79
C GLY A 379 -42.34 0.72 5.86
N GLY A 380 -41.13 0.87 5.32
CA GLY A 380 -40.34 2.11 5.37
C GLY A 380 -39.71 2.43 6.73
N GLN A 381 -39.59 1.42 7.59
CA GLN A 381 -38.87 1.49 8.87
C GLN A 381 -37.37 1.21 8.68
N ILE A 382 -37.01 0.43 7.66
CA ILE A 382 -35.65 0.43 7.13
C ILE A 382 -35.60 1.45 5.98
N ARG A 383 -34.61 2.34 6.01
CA ARG A 383 -34.30 3.27 4.92
C ARG A 383 -32.83 3.15 4.57
N PHE A 384 -32.54 3.17 3.28
CA PHE A 384 -31.18 3.18 2.77
C PHE A 384 -31.16 4.16 1.60
N GLU A 385 -30.65 5.37 1.79
CA GLU A 385 -30.78 6.47 0.82
C GLU A 385 -29.44 7.17 0.54
N HIS A 386 -29.33 7.80 -0.63
CA HIS A 386 -28.16 8.57 -1.08
C HIS A 386 -26.85 7.80 -0.92
N SER A 387 -26.82 6.55 -1.41
CA SER A 387 -25.72 5.62 -1.15
C SER A 387 -25.22 4.95 -2.43
N ILE A 388 -23.97 4.48 -2.41
CA ILE A 388 -23.29 3.83 -3.53
C ILE A 388 -22.93 2.39 -3.13
N ILE A 389 -23.32 1.44 -3.97
CA ILE A 389 -22.87 0.05 -3.89
C ILE A 389 -21.95 -0.24 -5.08
N ASP A 390 -20.75 -0.72 -4.78
CA ASP A 390 -19.65 -0.90 -5.72
C ASP A 390 -18.81 -2.16 -5.42
N CYS A 391 -19.39 -3.33 -5.64
CA CYS A 391 -18.68 -4.62 -5.52
C CYS A 391 -19.21 -5.62 -6.55
N ALA A 392 -18.51 -6.75 -6.68
CA ALA A 392 -18.83 -7.80 -7.65
C ALA A 392 -20.17 -8.51 -7.35
N GLU A 393 -20.48 -8.73 -6.08
CA GLU A 393 -21.77 -9.27 -5.62
C GLU A 393 -22.57 -8.18 -4.87
N PRO A 394 -23.28 -7.29 -5.57
CA PRO A 394 -23.83 -6.09 -4.94
C PRO A 394 -25.01 -6.37 -3.98
N PHE A 395 -25.75 -7.47 -4.17
CA PHE A 395 -26.98 -7.74 -3.42
C PHE A 395 -27.27 -9.23 -3.26
N LYS A 396 -27.83 -9.60 -2.11
CA LYS A 396 -28.45 -10.89 -1.85
C LYS A 396 -29.94 -10.76 -1.59
N ASP A 397 -30.71 -11.54 -2.35
CA ASP A 397 -32.16 -11.60 -2.20
C ASP A 397 -32.55 -12.51 -1.02
N THR A 398 -33.54 -12.10 -0.23
CA THR A 398 -34.16 -13.00 0.74
C THR A 398 -34.94 -14.08 0.00
N VAL A 399 -34.83 -15.34 0.41
CA VAL A 399 -35.50 -16.48 -0.23
C VAL A 399 -36.37 -17.28 0.75
N ASP A 400 -37.40 -17.94 0.22
CA ASP A 400 -38.17 -18.95 0.98
C ASP A 400 -37.40 -20.27 1.12
N GLY A 401 -37.93 -21.21 1.90
CA GLY A 401 -37.32 -22.54 2.08
C GLY A 401 -37.26 -23.42 0.82
N SER A 402 -37.82 -22.97 -0.31
CA SER A 402 -37.68 -23.60 -1.64
C SER A 402 -36.70 -22.85 -2.54
N GLY A 403 -36.05 -21.78 -2.06
CA GLY A 403 -35.11 -20.95 -2.81
C GLY A 403 -35.74 -19.90 -3.71
N ASN A 404 -37.05 -19.62 -3.58
CA ASN A 404 -37.68 -18.55 -4.35
C ASN A 404 -37.45 -17.19 -3.66
N SER A 405 -37.02 -16.18 -4.41
CA SER A 405 -36.89 -14.80 -3.90
C SER A 405 -38.23 -14.29 -3.36
N THR A 406 -38.25 -13.91 -2.09
CA THR A 406 -39.37 -13.28 -1.37
C THR A 406 -39.18 -11.77 -1.22
N PHE A 407 -37.94 -11.29 -1.35
CA PHE A 407 -37.59 -9.88 -1.34
C PHE A 407 -36.40 -9.65 -2.28
N ASN A 408 -36.57 -8.74 -3.24
CA ASN A 408 -35.52 -8.38 -4.17
C ASN A 408 -34.75 -7.15 -3.65
N ALA A 409 -33.54 -7.38 -3.14
CA ALA A 409 -32.76 -6.35 -2.45
C ALA A 409 -32.29 -5.25 -3.40
N GLU A 410 -31.85 -5.60 -4.62
CA GLU A 410 -31.43 -4.63 -5.63
C GLU A 410 -32.57 -3.70 -6.04
N GLN A 411 -33.74 -4.24 -6.35
CA GLN A 411 -34.91 -3.46 -6.75
C GLN A 411 -35.35 -2.53 -5.61
N TRP A 412 -35.34 -3.02 -4.37
CA TRP A 412 -35.69 -2.21 -3.22
C TRP A 412 -34.69 -1.06 -3.02
N PHE A 413 -33.38 -1.34 -3.07
CA PHE A 413 -32.32 -0.34 -2.89
C PHE A 413 -32.38 0.74 -3.97
N ARG A 414 -32.48 0.36 -5.25
CA ARG A 414 -32.55 1.30 -6.38
C ARG A 414 -33.83 2.14 -6.39
N ALA A 415 -34.88 1.68 -5.72
CA ALA A 415 -36.13 2.44 -5.60
C ALA A 415 -36.04 3.57 -4.56
N GLN A 416 -35.03 3.55 -3.67
CA GLN A 416 -34.82 4.59 -2.67
C GLN A 416 -34.14 5.83 -3.29
N PRO A 417 -34.41 7.04 -2.76
CA PRO A 417 -33.81 8.28 -3.27
C PRO A 417 -32.28 8.29 -3.24
N GLY A 418 -31.65 8.79 -4.31
CA GLY A 418 -30.22 9.10 -4.37
C GLY A 418 -29.29 7.87 -4.45
N ASN A 419 -29.83 6.65 -4.46
CA ASN A 419 -29.01 5.44 -4.52
C ASN A 419 -28.48 5.15 -5.92
N ILE A 420 -27.25 4.65 -5.97
CA ILE A 420 -26.53 4.33 -7.20
C ILE A 420 -25.78 3.01 -7.02
N VAL A 421 -25.65 2.26 -8.11
CA VAL A 421 -24.77 1.07 -8.17
C VAL A 421 -23.81 1.34 -9.31
N ALA A 422 -22.59 1.72 -8.97
CA ALA A 422 -21.55 2.20 -9.86
C ALA A 422 -20.24 2.31 -9.09
N ASP A 423 -19.13 2.36 -9.82
CA ASP A 423 -17.80 2.65 -9.26
C ASP A 423 -17.82 3.91 -8.39
N ALA A 424 -17.46 3.77 -7.12
CA ALA A 424 -17.43 4.86 -6.17
C ALA A 424 -16.25 5.82 -6.40
N LEU A 425 -15.27 5.44 -7.22
CA LEU A 425 -14.05 6.18 -7.57
C LEU A 425 -13.31 6.68 -6.32
N LEU A 426 -12.96 5.75 -5.43
CA LEU A 426 -12.18 6.05 -4.23
C LEU A 426 -10.67 6.04 -4.52
N GLY A 427 -9.94 7.03 -4.00
CA GLY A 427 -8.48 7.00 -3.83
C GLY A 427 -8.13 6.40 -2.47
N GLY A 428 -8.03 5.07 -2.38
CA GLY A 428 -8.00 4.37 -1.09
C GLY A 428 -9.39 4.33 -0.47
N TYR A 429 -9.62 5.05 0.63
CA TYR A 429 -10.93 5.13 1.31
C TYR A 429 -11.62 6.50 1.19
N ILE A 430 -11.02 7.44 0.45
CA ILE A 430 -11.52 8.81 0.26
C ILE A 430 -12.03 8.96 -1.18
N PRO A 431 -13.19 9.60 -1.43
CA PRO A 431 -13.64 9.90 -2.79
C PRO A 431 -12.63 10.73 -3.60
N ALA A 432 -12.30 10.32 -4.82
CA ALA A 432 -11.45 11.10 -5.71
C ALA A 432 -12.18 12.34 -6.27
N PRO A 433 -11.49 13.36 -6.85
CA PRO A 433 -12.08 14.62 -7.30
C PRO A 433 -13.23 14.55 -8.33
N ASN A 434 -13.49 13.38 -8.92
CA ASN A 434 -14.60 13.15 -9.87
C ASN A 434 -15.57 12.04 -9.39
N SER A 435 -15.46 11.63 -8.13
CA SER A 435 -16.31 10.59 -7.57
C SER A 435 -17.79 10.99 -7.62
N PRO A 436 -18.71 10.06 -7.96
CA PRO A 436 -20.14 10.30 -7.86
C PRO A 436 -20.60 10.57 -6.42
N ALA A 437 -19.76 10.29 -5.42
CA ALA A 437 -20.03 10.57 -4.03
C ALA A 437 -20.01 12.07 -3.68
N LEU A 438 -19.25 12.88 -4.44
CA LEU A 438 -19.06 14.30 -4.14
C LEU A 438 -20.25 15.16 -4.60
N GLY A 439 -20.81 15.97 -3.70
CA GLY A 439 -21.93 16.88 -3.98
C GLY A 439 -23.30 16.20 -4.16
N ASN A 440 -23.40 14.89 -3.95
CA ASN A 440 -24.63 14.10 -4.09
C ASN A 440 -25.15 13.51 -2.76
N GLY A 441 -24.51 13.83 -1.64
CA GLY A 441 -24.96 13.40 -0.32
C GLY A 441 -26.24 14.13 0.13
N LEU A 442 -27.08 13.42 0.87
CA LEU A 442 -28.19 14.02 1.60
C LEU A 442 -27.67 14.86 2.75
N ASN A 443 -28.16 16.10 2.86
CA ASN A 443 -27.92 16.92 4.03
C ASN A 443 -28.75 16.43 5.24
N VAL A 444 -28.21 15.42 5.92
CA VAL A 444 -28.88 14.76 7.05
C VAL A 444 -29.12 15.68 8.24
N SER A 445 -28.29 16.72 8.42
CA SER A 445 -28.48 17.73 9.47
C SER A 445 -29.78 18.51 9.27
N ASN A 446 -30.06 18.92 8.03
CA ASN A 446 -31.24 19.73 7.70
C ASN A 446 -32.51 18.89 7.52
N PHE A 447 -32.39 17.67 6.98
CA PHE A 447 -33.54 16.88 6.55
C PHE A 447 -33.92 15.71 7.49
N ILE A 448 -32.98 15.22 8.30
CA ILE A 448 -33.19 14.04 9.16
C ILE A 448 -33.14 14.40 10.64
N ASP A 449 -32.02 14.94 11.12
CA ASP A 449 -31.79 15.31 12.52
C ASP A 449 -30.63 16.33 12.64
N PRO A 450 -30.85 17.52 13.26
CA PRO A 450 -29.80 18.53 13.45
C PRO A 450 -28.59 18.10 14.28
N TRP A 451 -28.62 16.92 14.92
CA TRP A 451 -27.45 16.33 15.56
C TRP A 451 -26.34 15.98 14.56
N PHE A 452 -26.69 15.61 13.32
CA PHE A 452 -25.73 15.33 12.27
C PHE A 452 -25.02 16.61 11.83
N ASP A 453 -23.78 16.46 11.35
CA ASP A 453 -23.01 17.50 10.68
C ASP A 453 -23.63 17.82 9.32
N ASP A 454 -23.54 19.09 8.93
CA ASP A 454 -23.99 19.62 7.65
C ASP A 454 -22.97 19.25 6.55
N VAL A 455 -23.32 18.25 5.74
CA VAL A 455 -22.49 17.71 4.66
C VAL A 455 -23.33 17.42 3.41
N ASP A 456 -22.67 17.37 2.25
CA ASP A 456 -23.28 17.14 0.94
C ASP A 456 -22.59 16.04 0.12
N TYR A 457 -21.86 15.14 0.77
CA TYR A 457 -21.17 14.01 0.15
C TYR A 457 -21.69 12.65 0.66
N ILE A 458 -21.52 11.62 -0.16
CA ILE A 458 -21.78 10.20 0.16
C ILE A 458 -20.48 9.60 0.70
N GLY A 459 -20.57 8.71 1.69
CA GLY A 459 -19.41 8.12 2.36
C GLY A 459 -18.90 8.95 3.53
N ALA A 460 -17.81 8.48 4.14
CA ALA A 460 -17.23 9.06 5.35
C ALA A 460 -16.33 10.28 5.12
N PHE A 461 -16.08 10.67 3.87
CA PHE A 461 -15.10 11.70 3.51
C PHE A 461 -15.61 12.61 2.40
N ASP A 462 -15.19 13.89 2.45
CA ASP A 462 -15.56 14.95 1.50
C ASP A 462 -14.66 15.03 0.25
N GLY A 463 -13.71 14.11 0.12
CA GLY A 463 -12.72 14.08 -0.96
C GLY A 463 -11.49 14.95 -0.74
N GLU A 464 -11.43 15.75 0.33
CA GLU A 464 -10.31 16.67 0.61
C GLU A 464 -9.70 16.45 2.00
N ASN A 465 -10.53 16.25 3.02
CA ASN A 465 -10.14 16.23 4.43
C ASN A 465 -10.17 14.81 5.00
N ASP A 466 -8.98 14.25 5.23
CA ASP A 466 -8.86 13.02 6.00
C ASP A 466 -8.83 13.29 7.51
N TRP A 467 -9.97 13.06 8.16
CA TRP A 467 -10.13 13.23 9.61
C TRP A 467 -9.47 12.10 10.45
N THR A 468 -9.00 11.03 9.82
CA THR A 468 -8.32 9.91 10.48
C THR A 468 -6.84 10.19 10.73
N VAL A 469 -6.23 11.09 9.96
CA VAL A 469 -4.78 11.40 10.03
C VAL A 469 -4.37 11.88 11.43
N GLY A 470 -3.23 11.34 11.88
CA GLY A 470 -2.51 11.75 13.08
C GLY A 470 -2.93 11.06 14.38
N TRP A 471 -4.09 10.37 14.39
CA TRP A 471 -4.60 9.72 15.60
C TRP A 471 -5.01 8.26 15.42
N THR A 472 -5.16 7.75 14.21
CA THR A 472 -5.41 6.33 13.96
C THR A 472 -4.11 5.52 13.87
N PHE A 473 -4.22 4.21 14.02
CA PHE A 473 -3.14 3.23 13.91
C PHE A 473 -3.36 2.34 12.69
N GLY A 474 -2.28 1.99 11.97
CA GLY A 474 -2.32 1.02 10.86
C GLY A 474 -3.05 1.45 9.60
N LEU A 475 -3.67 2.65 9.58
CA LEU A 475 -4.40 3.17 8.42
C LEU A 475 -3.50 4.01 7.49
N HIS A 476 -2.50 4.65 8.06
CA HIS A 476 -1.52 5.52 7.40
C HIS A 476 -0.14 4.86 7.47
N PRO A 477 0.67 4.89 6.40
CA PRO A 477 2.05 4.42 6.45
C PRO A 477 2.83 5.11 7.59
N ASP A 478 3.57 4.34 8.38
CA ASP A 478 4.32 4.83 9.56
C ASP A 478 5.39 5.90 9.25
N ASN A 479 5.60 6.23 7.98
CA ASN A 479 6.58 7.20 7.48
C ASN A 479 5.98 8.52 6.98
N ASP A 480 4.68 8.74 7.09
CA ASP A 480 4.05 9.92 6.48
C ASP A 480 4.69 11.23 6.96
N LEU A 481 5.15 12.02 6.00
CA LEU A 481 5.73 13.33 6.25
C LEU A 481 4.66 14.25 6.83
N ALA A 482 4.97 14.87 7.97
CA ALA A 482 4.07 15.82 8.62
C ALA A 482 3.81 17.10 7.79
N ALA A 483 4.70 17.41 6.83
CA ALA A 483 4.59 18.52 5.91
C ALA A 483 5.51 18.28 4.70
N CYS A 484 5.20 18.94 3.57
CA CYS A 484 6.04 18.84 2.38
C CYS A 484 7.45 19.39 2.60
N PRO A 485 8.50 18.73 2.05
CA PRO A 485 9.87 19.17 2.21
C PRO A 485 10.11 20.53 1.53
N THR A 486 11.11 21.25 2.01
CA THR A 486 11.48 22.56 1.47
C THR A 486 11.79 22.47 -0.03
N GLY A 487 11.22 23.39 -0.82
CA GLY A 487 11.34 23.38 -2.28
C GLY A 487 10.19 22.69 -3.00
N THR A 488 9.22 22.15 -2.27
CA THR A 488 7.95 21.62 -2.80
C THR A 488 6.76 22.37 -2.20
N THR A 489 5.60 22.27 -2.84
CA THR A 489 4.35 22.89 -2.36
C THR A 489 3.33 21.79 -2.08
N GLU A 490 2.75 21.80 -0.88
CA GLU A 490 1.66 20.87 -0.55
C GLU A 490 0.44 21.12 -1.44
N VAL A 491 -0.11 20.02 -1.97
CA VAL A 491 -1.34 19.99 -2.76
C VAL A 491 -2.27 18.91 -2.21
N ALA A 492 -3.53 18.92 -2.65
CA ALA A 492 -4.53 17.94 -2.23
C ALA A 492 -4.01 16.51 -2.40
N SER A 493 -4.18 15.69 -1.35
CA SER A 493 -3.78 14.30 -1.38
C SER A 493 -4.68 13.48 -2.29
N LEU A 494 -4.09 12.54 -3.04
CA LEU A 494 -4.83 11.55 -3.84
C LEU A 494 -4.70 10.12 -3.31
N THR A 495 -3.93 9.91 -2.24
CA THR A 495 -3.33 8.61 -1.91
C THR A 495 -3.29 8.31 -0.41
N GLY A 496 -3.92 9.15 0.41
CA GLY A 496 -3.78 9.14 1.87
C GLY A 496 -2.43 9.69 2.37
N ARG A 497 -1.41 9.81 1.50
CA ARG A 497 -0.13 10.47 1.82
C ARG A 497 -0.17 11.94 1.48
N ILE A 498 0.63 12.76 2.14
CA ILE A 498 0.82 14.15 1.72
C ILE A 498 1.35 14.19 0.28
N ASN A 499 0.78 15.05 -0.56
CA ASN A 499 1.19 15.23 -1.94
C ASN A 499 1.96 16.55 -2.09
N CYS A 500 3.18 16.46 -2.62
CA CYS A 500 4.14 17.55 -2.67
C CYS A 500 4.50 17.89 -4.12
N GLN A 501 3.98 19.00 -4.61
CA GLN A 501 4.16 19.43 -5.99
C GLN A 501 5.54 20.06 -6.24
N LEU A 502 6.16 19.65 -7.35
CA LEU A 502 7.29 20.30 -8.00
C LEU A 502 6.83 21.01 -9.27
N THR A 503 7.40 22.18 -9.56
CA THR A 503 7.07 22.92 -10.78
C THR A 503 8.22 23.83 -11.22
N GLY A 504 8.35 24.05 -12.53
CA GLY A 504 9.30 24.99 -13.13
C GLY A 504 10.77 24.60 -12.95
N ASP A 505 11.64 25.61 -12.98
CA ASP A 505 13.09 25.43 -12.83
C ASP A 505 13.50 25.52 -11.34
N ILE A 506 14.05 24.43 -10.81
CA ILE A 506 14.51 24.29 -9.43
C ILE A 506 16.03 24.45 -9.39
N THR A 507 16.50 25.64 -9.03
CA THR A 507 17.93 26.01 -9.03
C THR A 507 18.65 25.75 -7.70
N THR A 508 17.94 25.18 -6.72
CA THR A 508 18.51 24.79 -5.42
C THR A 508 18.36 23.30 -5.22
N SER A 509 19.33 22.67 -4.55
CA SER A 509 19.25 21.23 -4.30
C SER A 509 18.07 20.91 -3.37
N ILE A 510 17.30 19.89 -3.71
CA ILE A 510 16.12 19.45 -2.98
C ILE A 510 16.23 17.96 -2.65
N THR A 511 15.54 17.54 -1.59
CA THR A 511 15.45 16.13 -1.20
C THR A 511 13.98 15.75 -1.12
N LEU A 512 13.60 14.74 -1.90
CA LEU A 512 12.31 14.10 -1.84
C LEU A 512 12.42 12.97 -0.82
N GLN A 513 11.79 13.18 0.33
CA GLN A 513 11.75 12.26 1.45
C GLN A 513 10.65 11.22 1.26
N ALA A 514 10.85 9.99 1.75
CA ALA A 514 9.83 8.95 1.78
C ALA A 514 8.67 9.36 2.72
N GLY A 515 7.47 8.84 2.46
CA GLY A 515 6.26 9.24 3.21
C GLY A 515 5.45 10.39 2.62
N ALA A 516 5.82 10.83 1.41
CA ALA A 516 5.02 11.73 0.57
C ALA A 516 4.99 11.18 -0.85
N ASP A 517 3.95 11.54 -1.58
CA ASP A 517 3.91 11.41 -3.04
C ASP A 517 4.27 12.74 -3.68
N TYR A 518 5.04 12.73 -4.76
CA TYR A 518 5.53 13.94 -5.41
C TYR A 518 4.88 14.14 -6.76
N VAL A 519 4.36 15.34 -6.97
CA VAL A 519 3.54 15.65 -8.15
C VAL A 519 4.33 16.56 -9.09
N LEU A 520 4.52 16.17 -10.34
CA LEU A 520 5.07 17.03 -11.38
C LEU A 520 3.95 17.88 -11.97
N SER A 521 4.23 19.17 -12.18
CA SER A 521 3.32 20.11 -12.84
C SER A 521 4.07 20.92 -13.90
N GLY A 522 3.76 20.63 -15.15
CA GLY A 522 4.49 21.00 -16.36
C GLY A 522 5.85 20.31 -16.46
N ARG A 523 6.71 20.88 -17.31
CA ARG A 523 8.14 20.57 -17.32
C ARG A 523 8.80 21.04 -16.01
N VAL A 524 9.34 20.09 -15.25
CA VAL A 524 10.12 20.37 -14.04
C VAL A 524 11.60 20.18 -14.36
N ARG A 525 12.42 21.23 -14.22
CA ARG A 525 13.86 21.17 -14.46
C ARG A 525 14.65 21.28 -13.16
N ILE A 526 15.59 20.37 -12.95
CA ILE A 526 16.58 20.45 -11.89
C ILE A 526 17.81 21.17 -12.45
N GLY A 527 18.04 22.38 -11.93
CA GLY A 527 19.02 23.33 -12.42
C GLY A 527 18.62 24.03 -13.72
N GLN A 528 19.55 24.83 -14.25
CA GLN A 528 19.41 25.56 -15.51
C GLN A 528 20.70 25.51 -16.32
N ASP A 529 20.91 24.38 -17.01
CA ASP A 529 22.13 24.11 -17.76
C ASP A 529 23.37 24.31 -16.82
N ASN A 530 24.55 24.53 -17.38
CA ASN A 530 25.77 24.81 -16.60
C ASN A 530 25.77 26.18 -15.88
N GLN A 531 24.65 26.91 -15.83
CA GLN A 531 24.58 28.22 -15.15
C GLN A 531 24.22 28.09 -13.68
N ASN A 532 23.18 27.30 -13.37
CA ASN A 532 22.68 27.11 -12.01
C ASN A 532 22.49 25.61 -11.76
N ASN A 533 23.50 24.99 -11.14
CA ASN A 533 23.51 23.55 -10.93
C ASN A 533 22.76 23.20 -9.63
N ALA A 534 21.92 22.18 -9.67
CA ALA A 534 21.22 21.66 -8.50
C ALA A 534 21.36 20.13 -8.40
N THR A 535 21.02 19.57 -7.25
CA THR A 535 20.93 18.12 -7.06
C THR A 535 19.54 17.77 -6.54
N LEU A 536 18.88 16.83 -7.23
CA LEU A 536 17.66 16.20 -6.78
C LEU A 536 18.02 14.90 -6.05
N ASN A 537 17.85 14.86 -4.73
CA ASN A 537 18.01 13.63 -3.96
C ASN A 537 16.64 12.98 -3.77
N ILE A 538 16.55 11.67 -3.95
CA ILE A 538 15.30 10.92 -3.85
C ILE A 538 15.54 9.72 -2.93
N GLU A 539 14.81 9.66 -1.83
CA GLU A 539 14.89 8.55 -0.87
C GLU A 539 14.25 7.26 -1.45
N PRO A 540 14.67 6.06 -0.98
CA PRO A 540 14.02 4.81 -1.36
C PRO A 540 12.52 4.80 -1.09
N GLY A 541 11.73 4.19 -1.98
CA GLY A 541 10.28 4.07 -1.83
C GLY A 541 9.49 5.35 -2.17
N VAL A 542 10.17 6.43 -2.58
CA VAL A 542 9.51 7.64 -3.07
C VAL A 542 8.79 7.35 -4.38
N ARG A 543 7.57 7.89 -4.49
CA ARG A 543 6.77 7.88 -5.71
C ARG A 543 6.64 9.29 -6.25
N ILE A 544 6.91 9.45 -7.54
CA ILE A 544 6.78 10.70 -8.31
C ILE A 544 5.77 10.44 -9.43
N TYR A 545 4.88 11.38 -9.71
CA TYR A 545 3.96 11.21 -10.82
C TYR A 545 3.63 12.49 -11.59
N GLY A 546 3.38 12.35 -12.89
CA GLY A 546 2.82 13.39 -13.73
C GLY A 546 1.32 13.56 -13.47
N LYS A 547 0.87 14.80 -13.24
CA LYS A 547 -0.55 15.13 -13.06
C LYS A 547 -1.34 15.08 -14.38
N SER A 548 -0.63 15.21 -15.50
CA SER A 548 -1.13 15.26 -16.87
C SER A 548 -0.06 14.76 -17.84
N GLY A 549 -0.46 14.49 -19.08
CA GLY A 549 0.45 14.04 -20.14
C GLY A 549 1.66 14.94 -20.33
N ALA A 550 1.48 16.27 -20.27
CA ALA A 550 2.54 17.24 -20.52
C ALA A 550 3.59 17.37 -19.40
N ASP A 551 3.47 16.59 -18.32
CA ASP A 551 4.36 16.68 -17.16
C ASP A 551 5.55 15.72 -17.30
N PHE A 552 6.76 16.24 -17.10
CA PHE A 552 8.00 15.45 -17.20
C PHE A 552 9.13 16.07 -16.39
N LEU A 553 10.14 15.25 -16.06
CA LEU A 553 11.26 15.63 -15.21
C LEU A 553 12.55 15.70 -16.02
N VAL A 554 13.27 16.82 -15.91
CA VAL A 554 14.55 17.04 -16.59
C VAL A 554 15.65 17.31 -15.58
N ILE A 555 16.76 16.61 -15.71
CA ILE A 555 18.02 16.90 -15.02
C ILE A 555 18.94 17.61 -16.01
N THR A 556 19.16 18.90 -15.80
CA THR A 556 19.93 19.72 -16.76
C THR A 556 21.43 19.49 -16.63
N ARG A 557 22.21 19.85 -17.67
CA ARG A 557 23.68 19.76 -17.65
C ARG A 557 24.27 20.41 -16.39
N GLY A 558 25.27 19.76 -15.81
CA GLY A 558 25.92 20.22 -14.59
C GLY A 558 25.14 19.95 -13.30
N SER A 559 23.84 19.61 -13.40
CA SER A 559 22.99 19.18 -12.29
C SER A 559 23.02 17.66 -12.12
N LYS A 560 22.45 17.18 -11.02
CA LYS A 560 22.47 15.74 -10.67
C LYS A 560 21.13 15.23 -10.17
N ILE A 561 20.88 13.95 -10.39
CA ILE A 561 19.86 13.16 -9.70
C ILE A 561 20.54 12.08 -8.86
N ASN A 562 20.18 11.97 -7.60
CA ASN A 562 20.60 10.88 -6.71
C ASN A 562 19.34 10.08 -6.34
N ALA A 563 18.95 9.16 -7.23
CA ALA A 563 17.85 8.23 -7.04
C ALA A 563 18.42 6.85 -6.70
N ASN A 564 18.51 6.54 -5.40
CA ASN A 564 19.12 5.29 -4.95
C ASN A 564 18.11 4.47 -4.14
N GLY A 565 17.14 3.89 -4.85
CA GLY A 565 16.16 2.97 -4.29
C GLY A 565 16.77 1.62 -3.90
N THR A 566 15.90 0.69 -3.51
CA THR A 566 16.28 -0.69 -3.19
C THR A 566 15.29 -1.66 -3.83
N ALA A 567 15.63 -2.95 -3.91
CA ALA A 567 14.69 -3.95 -4.42
C ALA A 567 13.37 -4.01 -3.62
N ALA A 568 13.43 -3.77 -2.30
CA ALA A 568 12.24 -3.76 -1.44
C ALA A 568 11.46 -2.43 -1.49
N ASN A 569 12.15 -1.33 -1.82
CA ASN A 569 11.60 0.02 -1.86
C ASN A 569 12.14 0.74 -3.11
N PRO A 570 11.68 0.36 -4.31
CA PRO A 570 12.11 1.03 -5.53
C PRO A 570 11.58 2.46 -5.56
N ILE A 571 12.27 3.33 -6.28
CA ILE A 571 11.74 4.65 -6.63
C ILE A 571 10.84 4.47 -7.85
N VAL A 572 9.60 4.94 -7.76
CA VAL A 572 8.61 4.80 -8.83
C VAL A 572 8.30 6.18 -9.43
N MET A 573 8.45 6.32 -10.74
CA MET A 573 8.03 7.49 -11.51
C MET A 573 6.93 7.07 -12.48
N THR A 574 5.75 7.70 -12.41
CA THR A 574 4.57 7.18 -13.12
C THR A 574 3.49 8.23 -13.41
N SER A 575 2.31 7.79 -13.84
CA SER A 575 1.15 8.65 -14.12
C SER A 575 0.24 8.78 -12.90
N VAL A 576 -0.60 9.82 -12.88
CA VAL A 576 -1.64 9.95 -11.86
C VAL A 576 -2.61 8.77 -11.85
N GLN A 577 -2.87 8.15 -13.01
CA GLN A 577 -3.78 7.01 -13.12
C GLN A 577 -3.26 5.80 -12.36
N ASP A 578 -1.97 5.48 -12.51
CA ASP A 578 -1.32 4.40 -11.77
C ASP A 578 -1.33 4.66 -10.26
N VAL A 579 -1.13 5.92 -9.86
CA VAL A 579 -1.10 6.32 -8.45
C VAL A 579 -2.44 6.09 -7.74
N ILE A 580 -3.56 6.35 -8.42
CA ILE A 580 -4.92 6.26 -7.86
C ILE A 580 -5.61 4.92 -8.17
N GLY A 581 -4.91 3.96 -8.79
CA GLY A 581 -5.49 2.66 -9.15
C GLY A 581 -6.51 2.71 -10.29
N SER A 582 -6.51 3.79 -11.10
CA SER A 582 -7.32 3.88 -12.32
C SER A 582 -6.69 3.08 -13.47
N PRO A 583 -7.45 2.75 -14.53
CA PRO A 583 -6.88 2.09 -15.72
C PRO A 583 -5.67 2.85 -16.29
N THR A 584 -4.57 2.13 -16.45
CA THR A 584 -3.29 2.66 -16.96
C THR A 584 -3.15 2.41 -18.46
N ALA A 585 -2.39 3.27 -19.12
CA ALA A 585 -2.04 3.17 -20.53
C ALA A 585 -0.68 3.85 -20.75
N ALA A 586 0.00 3.51 -21.84
CA ALA A 586 1.19 4.25 -22.24
C ALA A 586 0.86 5.73 -22.54
N GLY A 587 1.81 6.64 -22.32
CA GLY A 587 1.69 8.04 -22.74
C GLY A 587 0.85 8.89 -21.79
N GLN A 588 0.81 8.56 -20.51
CA GLN A 588 0.04 9.30 -19.51
C GLN A 588 0.84 10.44 -18.85
N TRP A 589 2.14 10.50 -19.09
CA TRP A 589 3.07 11.57 -18.72
C TRP A 589 4.35 11.50 -19.60
N GLY A 590 5.25 12.48 -19.53
CA GLY A 590 6.36 12.61 -20.48
C GLY A 590 7.69 11.92 -20.10
N GLY A 591 7.84 11.30 -18.93
CA GLY A 591 9.08 10.55 -18.61
C GLY A 591 10.23 11.37 -18.00
N LEU A 592 11.43 10.79 -18.04
CA LEU A 592 12.65 11.29 -17.37
C LEU A 592 13.76 11.60 -18.38
N VAL A 593 14.27 12.83 -18.36
CA VAL A 593 15.34 13.28 -19.26
C VAL A 593 16.59 13.67 -18.47
N LEU A 594 17.75 13.08 -18.80
CA LEU A 594 19.05 13.42 -18.24
C LEU A 594 19.92 14.07 -19.33
N LEU A 595 20.34 15.32 -19.08
CA LEU A 595 21.21 16.08 -19.97
C LEU A 595 22.60 16.20 -19.36
N GLY A 596 23.63 15.74 -20.09
CA GLY A 596 25.02 15.74 -19.63
C GLY A 596 25.98 16.53 -20.51
N ASN A 597 27.21 16.67 -20.02
CA ASN A 597 28.32 17.39 -20.63
C ASN A 597 29.26 16.49 -21.45
N ALA A 598 28.89 15.23 -21.69
CA ALA A 598 29.68 14.32 -22.52
C ALA A 598 29.49 14.60 -24.02
N PRO A 599 30.46 14.22 -24.87
CA PRO A 599 30.39 14.49 -26.29
C PRO A 599 29.23 13.78 -26.99
N THR A 600 28.67 14.45 -28.00
CA THR A 600 27.80 13.89 -29.03
C THR A 600 28.40 14.23 -30.39
N ASN A 601 28.23 13.34 -31.37
CA ASN A 601 28.73 13.57 -32.73
C ASN A 601 27.89 14.61 -33.52
N LYS A 602 26.77 15.08 -32.96
CA LYS A 602 26.02 16.27 -33.44
C LYS A 602 26.75 17.60 -33.14
N CYS A 603 27.70 17.62 -32.21
CA CYS A 603 28.53 18.80 -31.94
C CYS A 603 29.57 19.05 -33.04
N ASP A 604 30.00 20.30 -33.21
CA ASP A 604 31.29 20.57 -33.87
C ASP A 604 32.42 20.01 -32.99
N GLN A 605 33.09 18.98 -33.48
CA GLN A 605 34.17 18.30 -32.77
C GLN A 605 35.39 19.20 -32.53
N ASN A 606 35.50 20.34 -33.21
CA ASN A 606 36.54 21.34 -32.96
C ASN A 606 36.15 22.37 -31.88
N ASP A 607 34.88 22.39 -31.45
CA ASP A 607 34.35 23.36 -30.48
C ASP A 607 33.37 22.71 -29.48
N LEU A 608 33.78 21.58 -28.90
CA LEU A 608 32.99 20.87 -27.89
C LEU A 608 32.68 21.71 -26.64
N ALA A 609 33.48 22.75 -26.36
CA ALA A 609 33.25 23.64 -25.21
C ALA A 609 31.98 24.50 -25.36
N ASN A 610 31.56 24.79 -26.58
CA ASN A 610 30.34 25.54 -26.88
C ASN A 610 29.21 24.65 -27.42
N CYS A 611 29.35 23.32 -27.33
CA CYS A 611 28.31 22.44 -27.80
C CYS A 611 27.01 22.63 -27.01
N ARG A 612 25.89 22.75 -27.73
CA ARG A 612 24.54 22.94 -27.19
C ARG A 612 23.53 22.31 -28.17
N VAL A 613 23.38 21.00 -28.12
CA VAL A 613 22.36 20.30 -28.90
C VAL A 613 21.09 20.32 -28.07
N GLU A 614 19.98 20.84 -28.58
CA GLU A 614 18.70 20.81 -27.85
C GLU A 614 18.17 19.37 -27.87
N ALA A 615 17.84 18.86 -26.69
CA ALA A 615 17.11 17.60 -26.54
C ALA A 615 15.63 17.79 -26.88
N GLU A 616 14.98 16.67 -27.12
CA GLU A 616 13.55 16.55 -27.39
C GLU A 616 12.69 17.14 -26.25
N GLY A 617 11.46 17.51 -26.60
CA GLY A 617 10.47 18.09 -25.70
C GLY A 617 10.81 19.49 -25.19
N ASP A 618 11.73 20.19 -25.87
CA ASP A 618 12.37 21.40 -25.34
C ASP A 618 12.95 21.11 -23.93
N ALA A 619 13.49 19.91 -23.67
CA ALA A 619 14.02 19.56 -22.35
C ALA A 619 15.22 20.46 -21.98
N GLY A 620 16.02 20.85 -22.98
CA GLY A 620 17.13 21.78 -22.88
C GLY A 620 18.39 21.24 -23.56
N PRO A 621 19.51 21.98 -23.50
CA PRO A 621 20.71 21.59 -24.22
C PRO A 621 21.49 20.48 -23.52
N TYR A 622 22.03 19.56 -24.30
CA TYR A 622 23.03 18.57 -23.90
C TYR A 622 24.33 18.71 -24.73
N GLY A 623 25.34 17.92 -24.38
CA GLY A 623 26.62 17.85 -25.08
C GLY A 623 27.72 18.65 -24.40
N GLY A 624 28.97 18.29 -24.66
CA GLY A 624 30.15 18.96 -24.13
C GLY A 624 31.43 18.17 -24.43
N ALA A 625 32.50 18.44 -23.69
CA ALA A 625 33.80 17.78 -23.88
C ALA A 625 34.12 16.70 -22.83
N ASN A 626 33.23 16.45 -21.86
CA ASN A 626 33.55 15.68 -20.65
C ASN A 626 32.99 14.26 -20.71
N TRP A 627 33.77 13.30 -21.22
CA TRP A 627 33.36 11.88 -21.26
C TRP A 627 33.07 11.29 -19.88
N GLU A 628 33.67 11.84 -18.84
CA GLU A 628 33.51 11.44 -17.44
C GLU A 628 32.47 12.30 -16.68
N ASP A 629 31.61 13.02 -17.40
CA ASP A 629 30.51 13.77 -16.78
C ASP A 629 29.67 12.87 -15.86
N ASN A 630 29.18 13.46 -14.77
CA ASN A 630 28.47 12.75 -13.73
C ASN A 630 27.16 13.47 -13.42
N SER A 631 26.08 12.93 -13.97
CA SER A 631 24.69 13.35 -13.77
C SER A 631 24.03 12.69 -12.55
N GLY A 632 24.80 11.91 -11.78
CA GLY A 632 24.39 11.32 -10.50
C GLY A 632 24.22 9.80 -10.52
N VAL A 633 23.17 9.31 -9.87
CA VAL A 633 22.89 7.90 -9.62
C VAL A 633 21.42 7.60 -9.95
N LEU A 634 21.20 6.56 -10.75
CA LEU A 634 19.93 5.85 -10.89
C LEU A 634 20.14 4.41 -10.42
N ASN A 635 19.46 4.02 -9.34
CA ASN A 635 19.48 2.66 -8.81
C ASN A 635 18.10 2.26 -8.26
N TYR A 636 17.55 1.15 -8.74
CA TYR A 636 16.19 0.67 -8.45
C TYR A 636 15.14 1.76 -8.74
N VAL A 637 15.10 2.19 -10.00
CA VAL A 637 14.17 3.19 -10.51
C VAL A 637 13.25 2.53 -11.53
N VAL A 638 11.94 2.69 -11.32
CA VAL A 638 10.90 2.15 -12.20
C VAL A 638 10.14 3.32 -12.80
N VAL A 639 10.21 3.46 -14.13
CA VAL A 639 9.44 4.42 -14.93
C VAL A 639 8.30 3.66 -15.59
N LYS A 640 7.05 4.10 -15.41
CA LYS A 640 5.87 3.43 -15.99
C LYS A 640 4.99 4.41 -16.73
N HIS A 641 4.35 3.98 -17.82
CA HIS A 641 3.25 4.70 -18.48
C HIS A 641 3.65 6.08 -19.06
N ALA A 642 4.93 6.24 -19.40
CA ALA A 642 5.48 7.47 -19.95
C ALA A 642 5.32 7.56 -21.48
N GLY A 643 5.89 8.60 -22.09
CA GLY A 643 5.95 8.82 -23.53
C GLY A 643 4.83 9.65 -24.14
N PHE A 644 4.28 10.57 -23.37
CA PHE A 644 3.35 11.56 -23.92
C PHE A 644 4.05 12.50 -24.93
N GLU A 645 3.35 12.81 -26.03
CA GLU A 645 3.72 13.83 -27.02
C GLU A 645 3.62 15.25 -26.41
N VAL A 646 4.73 15.75 -25.86
CA VAL A 646 4.75 17.04 -25.15
C VAL A 646 4.71 18.25 -26.08
N ILE A 647 5.13 18.07 -27.34
CA ILE A 647 5.13 19.03 -28.45
C ILE A 647 4.82 18.21 -29.72
N PRO A 648 4.14 18.76 -30.76
CA PRO A 648 3.82 17.99 -31.96
C PRO A 648 5.02 17.26 -32.58
N ASP A 649 4.82 15.98 -32.89
CA ASP A 649 5.80 15.02 -33.40
C ASP A 649 7.00 14.83 -32.44
N ASN A 650 6.73 14.86 -31.14
CA ASN A 650 7.73 14.75 -30.09
C ASN A 650 7.17 14.10 -28.82
N GLU A 651 6.85 12.83 -28.95
CA GLU A 651 6.83 11.86 -27.86
C GLU A 651 8.18 11.85 -27.14
N LEU A 652 8.17 11.49 -25.86
CA LEU A 652 9.39 11.42 -25.05
C LEU A 652 9.69 9.97 -24.69
N ASN A 653 10.96 9.67 -24.51
CA ASN A 653 11.37 8.34 -24.08
C ASN A 653 11.01 8.12 -22.61
N GLY A 654 10.93 6.86 -22.18
CA GLY A 654 10.75 6.55 -20.77
C GLY A 654 11.91 7.12 -19.95
N ILE A 655 13.15 6.85 -20.39
CA ILE A 655 14.36 7.52 -19.90
C ILE A 655 15.25 7.94 -21.07
N THR A 656 15.49 9.25 -21.21
CA THR A 656 16.44 9.80 -22.18
C THR A 656 17.79 10.07 -21.50
N PHE A 657 18.88 9.55 -22.07
CA PHE A 657 20.25 9.86 -21.69
C PHE A 657 20.95 10.66 -22.81
N ALA A 658 20.88 11.99 -22.75
CA ALA A 658 21.49 12.84 -23.76
C ALA A 658 22.83 13.42 -23.28
N GLY A 659 23.93 13.02 -23.91
CA GLY A 659 25.29 13.45 -23.56
C GLY A 659 25.70 13.08 -22.15
N VAL A 660 25.19 11.99 -21.58
CA VAL A 660 25.48 11.59 -20.20
C VAL A 660 26.82 10.84 -20.13
N GLY A 661 27.69 11.27 -19.22
CA GLY A 661 29.05 10.74 -19.10
C GLY A 661 29.15 9.43 -18.31
N SER A 662 30.32 8.81 -18.42
CA SER A 662 30.70 7.56 -17.73
C SER A 662 30.85 7.71 -16.20
N GLY A 663 30.83 8.94 -15.68
CA GLY A 663 30.81 9.20 -14.24
C GLY A 663 29.45 8.99 -13.59
N THR A 664 28.38 8.91 -14.38
CA THR A 664 27.00 8.62 -13.93
C THR A 664 26.84 7.13 -13.63
N GLN A 665 26.24 6.82 -12.48
CA GLN A 665 25.95 5.43 -12.09
C GLN A 665 24.52 5.09 -12.51
N CYS A 666 24.37 4.00 -13.27
CA CYS A 666 23.08 3.52 -13.73
C CYS A 666 23.01 2.01 -13.47
N SER A 667 22.11 1.59 -12.59
CA SER A 667 21.84 0.19 -12.36
C SER A 667 20.40 -0.08 -11.97
N ASN A 668 19.87 -1.27 -12.23
CA ASN A 668 18.52 -1.68 -11.80
C ASN A 668 17.47 -0.64 -12.19
N ILE A 669 17.33 -0.39 -13.50
CA ILE A 669 16.31 0.51 -14.03
C ILE A 669 15.27 -0.29 -14.79
N GLN A 670 14.01 0.12 -14.71
CA GLN A 670 12.93 -0.42 -15.53
C GLN A 670 12.18 0.69 -16.24
N VAL A 671 11.81 0.43 -17.50
CA VAL A 671 10.75 1.16 -18.21
C VAL A 671 9.64 0.19 -18.61
N HIS A 672 8.40 0.56 -18.30
CA HIS A 672 7.22 -0.24 -18.55
C HIS A 672 6.11 0.55 -19.23
N GLN A 673 5.55 0.03 -20.33
CA GLN A 673 4.46 0.66 -21.08
C GLN A 673 4.75 2.12 -21.44
N ASN A 674 5.90 2.38 -22.06
CA ASN A 674 6.17 3.68 -22.70
C ASN A 674 5.53 3.73 -24.09
N VAL A 675 5.07 4.90 -24.57
CA VAL A 675 4.56 5.04 -25.95
C VAL A 675 5.71 4.96 -26.96
N ASP A 676 6.72 5.77 -26.70
CA ASP A 676 7.95 5.90 -27.48
C ASP A 676 9.00 4.92 -26.96
N ASP A 677 10.27 5.22 -27.17
CA ASP A 677 11.34 4.35 -26.74
C ASP A 677 11.37 4.10 -25.22
N GLY A 678 11.71 2.87 -24.85
CA GLY A 678 11.92 2.53 -23.45
C GLY A 678 13.05 3.38 -22.85
N VAL A 679 14.25 3.19 -23.39
CA VAL A 679 15.44 3.97 -23.04
C VAL A 679 16.15 4.39 -24.33
N GLU A 680 16.51 5.65 -24.43
CA GLU A 680 17.28 6.16 -25.57
C GLU A 680 18.57 6.87 -25.12
N PHE A 681 19.66 6.62 -25.84
CA PHE A 681 20.96 7.26 -25.64
C PHE A 681 21.32 8.19 -26.80
N PHE A 682 21.45 9.50 -26.54
CA PHE A 682 22.00 10.47 -27.50
C PHE A 682 23.43 10.85 -27.15
N GLY A 683 24.42 10.18 -27.74
CA GLY A 683 25.82 10.42 -27.44
C GLY A 683 26.20 10.09 -25.98
N GLY A 684 27.40 10.50 -25.56
CA GLY A 684 27.90 10.24 -24.21
C GLY A 684 28.44 8.82 -24.00
N ALA A 685 28.67 8.45 -22.73
CA ALA A 685 29.34 7.20 -22.34
C ALA A 685 28.83 6.58 -21.03
N VAL A 686 27.63 6.97 -20.58
CA VAL A 686 26.98 6.32 -19.44
C VAL A 686 26.86 4.81 -19.69
N SER A 687 27.10 4.02 -18.65
CA SER A 687 27.00 2.55 -18.69
C SER A 687 25.95 2.08 -17.69
N CYS A 688 25.08 1.15 -18.09
CA CYS A 688 23.93 0.70 -17.28
C CYS A 688 23.97 -0.82 -17.05
N LYS A 689 23.77 -1.27 -15.82
CA LYS A 689 23.65 -2.71 -15.49
C LYS A 689 22.24 -3.03 -15.00
N ASN A 690 21.69 -4.20 -15.33
CA ASN A 690 20.34 -4.59 -14.90
C ASN A 690 19.26 -3.62 -15.43
N VAL A 691 18.93 -3.76 -16.71
CA VAL A 691 17.94 -2.92 -17.41
C VAL A 691 16.77 -3.79 -17.85
N VAL A 692 15.55 -3.39 -17.49
CA VAL A 692 14.31 -4.10 -17.85
C VAL A 692 13.40 -3.19 -18.66
N LEU A 693 12.95 -3.67 -19.82
CA LEU A 693 12.18 -2.90 -20.78
C LEU A 693 10.99 -3.76 -21.19
N THR A 694 9.78 -3.29 -20.87
CA THR A 694 8.59 -4.14 -20.94
C THR A 694 7.43 -3.40 -21.58
N ALA A 695 6.84 -4.00 -22.61
CA ALA A 695 5.65 -3.48 -23.30
C ALA A 695 5.79 -2.02 -23.79
N ASN A 696 6.97 -1.61 -24.25
CA ASN A 696 7.15 -0.30 -24.89
C ASN A 696 6.53 -0.32 -26.29
N GLY A 697 5.93 0.81 -26.67
CA GLY A 697 5.15 0.96 -27.90
C GLY A 697 6.00 1.19 -29.15
N ASP A 698 7.24 1.62 -28.96
CA ASP A 698 8.25 1.78 -30.00
C ASP A 698 9.50 0.93 -29.68
N ASP A 699 10.72 1.45 -29.89
CA ASP A 699 11.95 0.70 -29.66
C ASP A 699 12.22 0.54 -28.16
N SER A 700 12.58 -0.67 -27.73
CA SER A 700 12.82 -0.89 -26.30
C SER A 700 14.09 -0.18 -25.83
N LEU A 701 15.16 -0.31 -26.61
CA LEU A 701 16.45 0.32 -26.38
C LEU A 701 16.94 0.97 -27.69
N ASP A 702 17.02 2.29 -27.72
CA ASP A 702 17.60 3.04 -28.83
C ASP A 702 18.97 3.64 -28.45
N TRP A 703 19.88 3.72 -29.42
CA TRP A 703 20.97 4.67 -29.33
C TRP A 703 21.29 5.38 -30.64
N ALA A 704 21.72 6.63 -30.48
CA ALA A 704 22.22 7.48 -31.54
C ALA A 704 23.38 8.38 -31.08
N ASP A 705 23.82 9.21 -32.02
CA ASP A 705 24.69 10.36 -31.85
C ASP A 705 26.04 10.15 -31.16
N GLY A 706 26.62 8.96 -31.35
CA GLY A 706 27.98 8.66 -30.92
C GLY A 706 28.08 8.10 -29.51
N TRP A 707 27.05 7.41 -29.00
CA TRP A 707 27.06 6.80 -27.68
C TRP A 707 28.08 5.65 -27.57
N ARG A 708 28.83 5.60 -26.46
CA ARG A 708 29.94 4.63 -26.25
C ARG A 708 29.93 3.99 -24.86
N GLY A 709 28.74 3.75 -24.32
CA GLY A 709 28.53 3.11 -23.04
C GLY A 709 28.72 1.59 -23.05
N ASN A 710 28.57 0.98 -21.87
CA ASN A 710 28.52 -0.47 -21.70
C ASN A 710 27.20 -0.87 -21.04
N MET A 711 26.61 -2.01 -21.41
CA MET A 711 25.44 -2.55 -20.73
C MET A 711 25.58 -4.03 -20.40
N GLN A 712 25.13 -4.45 -19.23
CA GLN A 712 25.07 -5.86 -18.85
C GLN A 712 23.74 -6.21 -18.18
N PHE A 713 23.18 -7.37 -18.51
CA PHE A 713 21.87 -7.82 -18.02
C PHE A 713 20.74 -6.91 -18.52
N VAL A 714 20.38 -7.08 -19.78
CA VAL A 714 19.32 -6.29 -20.46
C VAL A 714 18.19 -7.22 -20.85
N LEU A 715 17.03 -7.08 -20.19
CA LEU A 715 15.84 -7.86 -20.48
C LEU A 715 14.82 -6.98 -21.20
N VAL A 716 14.51 -7.33 -22.45
CA VAL A 716 13.44 -6.75 -23.24
C VAL A 716 12.33 -7.78 -23.41
N GLN A 717 11.09 -7.39 -23.10
CA GLN A 717 9.91 -8.19 -23.38
C GLN A 717 8.81 -7.29 -23.95
N HIS A 718 8.50 -7.44 -25.23
CA HIS A 718 7.36 -6.79 -25.85
C HIS A 718 6.05 -7.31 -25.24
N ALA A 719 4.97 -6.55 -25.38
CA ALA A 719 3.69 -6.85 -24.73
C ALA A 719 3.17 -8.24 -25.13
N THR A 720 2.76 -9.05 -24.15
CA THR A 720 2.34 -10.45 -24.37
C THR A 720 1.00 -10.57 -25.08
N ASP A 721 0.21 -9.50 -25.09
CA ASP A 721 -1.08 -9.38 -25.78
C ASP A 721 -0.96 -8.98 -27.25
N GLY A 722 0.26 -8.78 -27.76
CA GLY A 722 0.50 -8.34 -29.13
C GLY A 722 0.18 -6.86 -29.38
N ALA A 723 0.16 -6.03 -28.33
CA ALA A 723 0.09 -4.57 -28.49
C ALA A 723 1.26 -4.02 -29.32
N LYS A 724 1.10 -2.78 -29.82
CA LYS A 724 2.13 -2.06 -30.60
C LYS A 724 3.49 -2.20 -29.91
N ALA A 725 4.49 -2.56 -30.71
CA ALA A 725 5.90 -2.59 -30.36
C ALA A 725 6.69 -2.40 -31.66
N ASN A 726 7.94 -1.99 -31.56
CA ASN A 726 8.87 -1.95 -32.69
C ASN A 726 10.04 -2.89 -32.40
N ARG A 727 11.27 -2.40 -32.30
CA ARG A 727 12.45 -3.26 -32.11
C ARG A 727 12.81 -3.42 -30.66
N GLY A 728 13.42 -4.57 -30.35
CA GLY A 728 14.14 -4.70 -29.10
C GLY A 728 15.32 -3.74 -29.02
N ILE A 729 16.01 -3.50 -30.15
CA ILE A 729 17.03 -2.49 -30.34
C ILE A 729 16.89 -1.81 -31.71
N GLU A 730 16.84 -0.48 -31.73
CA GLU A 730 17.25 0.35 -32.87
C GLU A 730 18.59 1.03 -32.56
N ALA A 731 19.45 1.12 -33.58
CA ALA A 731 20.84 1.49 -33.36
C ALA A 731 21.39 2.33 -34.51
N ASP A 732 21.73 3.57 -34.19
CA ASP A 732 22.20 4.60 -35.11
C ASP A 732 23.56 5.16 -34.70
N ASN A 733 24.28 5.73 -35.66
CA ASN A 733 25.40 6.62 -35.36
C ASN A 733 24.98 8.09 -35.40
N GLN A 734 24.54 8.59 -36.55
CA GLN A 734 23.96 9.92 -36.66
C GLN A 734 23.14 9.98 -37.95
N SER A 735 21.83 10.12 -37.85
CA SER A 735 20.89 10.00 -38.99
C SER A 735 21.19 10.93 -40.18
N GLY A 736 21.84 12.08 -39.96
CA GLY A 736 22.22 13.03 -41.00
C GLY A 736 23.64 12.83 -41.60
N ASN A 737 24.50 12.06 -40.96
CA ASN A 737 25.87 11.77 -41.41
C ASN A 737 26.40 10.50 -40.73
N PHE A 738 26.21 9.37 -41.39
CA PHE A 738 26.49 8.03 -40.86
C PHE A 738 27.98 7.81 -40.46
N GLY A 739 28.90 8.60 -41.02
CA GLY A 739 30.33 8.55 -40.68
C GLY A 739 30.77 9.55 -39.59
N ALA A 740 29.84 10.20 -38.89
CA ALA A 740 30.15 11.18 -37.85
C ALA A 740 31.03 10.56 -36.75
N LEU A 741 32.02 11.33 -36.30
CA LEU A 741 32.89 10.95 -35.18
C LEU A 741 32.50 11.72 -33.93
N PRO A 742 32.56 11.10 -32.74
CA PRO A 742 32.80 9.66 -32.52
C PRO A 742 31.64 8.78 -33.03
N ILE A 743 31.96 7.57 -33.49
CA ILE A 743 30.95 6.58 -33.92
C ILE A 743 30.29 5.96 -32.68
N SER A 744 28.97 5.78 -32.69
CA SER A 744 28.23 4.97 -31.71
C SER A 744 28.83 3.57 -31.66
N ASN A 745 29.33 3.16 -30.50
CA ASN A 745 30.10 1.92 -30.36
C ASN A 745 30.00 1.35 -28.94
N PRO A 746 28.81 0.91 -28.52
CA PRO A 746 28.63 0.30 -27.22
C PRO A 746 29.12 -1.15 -27.16
N ILE A 747 29.34 -1.63 -25.93
CA ILE A 747 29.50 -3.06 -25.64
C ILE A 747 28.33 -3.51 -24.76
N ILE A 748 27.52 -4.45 -25.25
CA ILE A 748 26.37 -5.00 -24.52
C ILE A 748 26.59 -6.50 -24.30
N ALA A 749 26.36 -6.97 -23.08
CA ALA A 749 26.50 -8.37 -22.72
C ALA A 749 25.29 -8.88 -21.93
N ASN A 750 24.97 -10.18 -22.07
CA ASN A 750 23.92 -10.82 -21.29
C ASN A 750 22.57 -10.12 -21.50
N MET A 751 22.05 -10.23 -22.72
CA MET A 751 20.80 -9.60 -23.14
C MET A 751 19.79 -10.67 -23.58
N THR A 752 18.53 -10.52 -23.21
CA THR A 752 17.42 -11.30 -23.75
C THR A 752 16.42 -10.33 -24.37
N ILE A 753 16.09 -10.53 -25.65
CA ILE A 753 14.97 -9.86 -26.33
C ILE A 753 13.88 -10.87 -26.63
N ILE A 754 12.67 -10.59 -26.17
CA ILE A 754 11.46 -11.37 -26.42
C ILE A 754 10.47 -10.48 -27.18
N GLY A 755 10.34 -10.70 -28.49
CA GLY A 755 9.35 -10.01 -29.32
C GLY A 755 7.92 -10.53 -29.11
N ASN A 756 6.95 -9.88 -29.75
CA ASN A 756 5.55 -10.29 -29.80
C ASN A 756 5.08 -10.49 -31.26
N THR A 757 3.76 -10.53 -31.49
CA THR A 757 3.17 -10.75 -32.82
C THR A 757 2.62 -9.47 -33.46
N PHE A 758 3.08 -8.29 -33.05
CA PHE A 758 2.68 -7.05 -33.69
C PHE A 758 3.25 -6.99 -35.12
N ASP A 759 2.37 -6.71 -36.09
CA ASP A 759 2.63 -6.71 -37.54
C ASP A 759 1.96 -5.45 -38.12
N GLY A 760 2.76 -4.45 -38.49
CA GLY A 760 2.38 -3.06 -38.79
C GLY A 760 3.33 -2.39 -39.79
N ASP A 761 3.37 -1.04 -39.79
CA ASP A 761 4.44 -0.34 -40.53
C ASP A 761 5.80 -0.47 -39.79
N ASP A 762 5.73 -0.69 -38.48
CA ASP A 762 6.82 -1.00 -37.57
C ASP A 762 6.51 -2.36 -36.92
N ASP A 763 7.18 -3.44 -37.35
CA ASP A 763 6.92 -4.77 -36.82
C ASP A 763 7.62 -4.99 -35.48
N SER A 764 7.10 -5.91 -34.66
CA SER A 764 7.87 -6.36 -33.50
C SER A 764 9.11 -7.12 -33.96
N GLU A 765 10.29 -6.53 -33.78
CA GLU A 765 11.57 -7.04 -34.28
C GLU A 765 12.63 -7.16 -33.16
N GLY A 766 13.75 -7.81 -33.47
CA GLY A 766 14.87 -8.02 -32.57
C GLY A 766 15.82 -6.82 -32.54
N VAL A 767 16.83 -6.84 -33.40
CA VAL A 767 17.89 -5.81 -33.46
C VAL A 767 18.03 -5.27 -34.88
N LEU A 768 17.92 -3.96 -35.06
CA LEU A 768 18.34 -3.26 -36.28
C LEU A 768 19.60 -2.42 -36.02
N LEU A 769 20.63 -2.66 -36.83
CA LEU A 769 21.85 -1.84 -36.88
C LEU A 769 21.86 -1.05 -38.19
N ARG A 770 21.68 0.28 -38.09
CA ARG A 770 21.62 1.17 -39.27
C ARG A 770 22.44 2.45 -39.03
N ALA A 771 22.30 3.40 -39.96
CA ALA A 771 22.91 4.73 -39.95
C ALA A 771 24.41 4.81 -39.56
N GLY A 772 25.23 3.82 -39.92
CA GLY A 772 26.67 3.77 -39.63
C GLY A 772 27.07 3.44 -38.20
N THR A 773 26.15 2.90 -37.39
CA THR A 773 26.43 2.45 -36.02
C THR A 773 27.43 1.28 -35.99
N ASN A 774 28.22 1.20 -34.92
CA ASN A 774 29.05 0.06 -34.57
C ASN A 774 28.54 -0.54 -33.24
N ALA A 775 28.81 -1.82 -32.97
CA ALA A 775 28.48 -2.42 -31.68
C ALA A 775 29.28 -3.70 -31.42
N LYS A 776 29.43 -4.05 -30.14
CA LYS A 776 29.89 -5.37 -29.70
C LYS A 776 28.85 -6.00 -28.78
N LEU A 777 28.11 -6.97 -29.30
CA LEU A 777 27.05 -7.66 -28.57
C LEU A 777 27.51 -9.08 -28.20
N HIS A 778 27.38 -9.46 -26.93
CA HIS A 778 27.87 -10.74 -26.42
C HIS A 778 26.84 -11.45 -25.55
N ASN A 779 26.89 -12.78 -25.49
CA ASN A 779 26.10 -13.58 -24.54
C ASN A 779 24.58 -13.28 -24.61
N PHE A 780 24.00 -13.15 -25.80
CA PHE A 780 22.59 -12.75 -25.93
C PHE A 780 21.68 -13.85 -26.47
N ILE A 781 20.39 -13.71 -26.19
CA ILE A 781 19.29 -14.46 -26.78
C ILE A 781 18.30 -13.48 -27.43
N ILE A 782 17.96 -13.68 -28.70
CA ILE A 782 16.86 -12.95 -29.37
C ILE A 782 15.84 -13.98 -29.83
N THR A 783 14.59 -13.80 -29.42
CA THR A 783 13.53 -14.76 -29.66
C THR A 783 12.16 -14.09 -29.69
N GLY A 784 11.15 -14.80 -30.18
CA GLY A 784 9.75 -14.39 -30.09
C GLY A 784 8.81 -15.48 -30.57
N PRO A 785 7.49 -15.23 -30.52
CA PRO A 785 6.49 -16.12 -31.09
C PRO A 785 6.60 -16.17 -32.62
N THR A 786 6.00 -17.20 -33.23
CA THR A 786 5.80 -17.22 -34.68
C THR A 786 4.97 -16.02 -35.10
N GLY A 787 5.45 -15.25 -36.08
CA GLY A 787 4.81 -14.02 -36.53
C GLY A 787 5.44 -12.74 -35.99
N MET A 788 6.45 -12.85 -35.10
CA MET A 788 7.43 -11.77 -34.90
C MET A 788 8.19 -11.52 -36.22
N GLY A 789 8.55 -10.25 -36.48
CA GLY A 789 9.47 -9.86 -37.54
C GLY A 789 10.90 -10.38 -37.32
N GLU A 790 11.88 -9.83 -38.03
CA GLU A 790 13.24 -10.33 -37.98
C GLU A 790 13.93 -10.20 -36.61
N CYS A 791 14.74 -11.20 -36.24
CA CYS A 791 15.58 -11.08 -35.05
C CYS A 791 16.80 -10.17 -35.26
N LEU A 792 17.37 -10.11 -36.47
CA LEU A 792 18.58 -9.35 -36.73
C LEU A 792 18.64 -8.82 -38.16
N GLU A 793 18.77 -7.50 -38.28
CA GLU A 793 19.03 -6.79 -39.52
C GLU A 793 20.26 -5.85 -39.41
N ILE A 794 21.01 -5.75 -40.51
CA ILE A 794 22.05 -4.73 -40.70
C ILE A 794 21.81 -4.05 -42.05
N GLU A 795 21.35 -2.80 -42.03
CA GLU A 795 20.79 -2.15 -43.22
C GLU A 795 21.82 -1.25 -43.92
N SER A 796 22.38 -0.26 -43.22
CA SER A 796 23.19 0.79 -43.85
C SER A 796 24.53 0.27 -44.38
N ASN A 797 25.02 0.85 -45.48
CA ASN A 797 26.31 0.44 -46.08
C ASN A 797 27.48 0.57 -45.10
N GLU A 798 27.42 1.59 -44.25
CA GLU A 798 28.42 1.93 -43.25
C GLU A 798 28.43 0.91 -42.11
N SER A 799 27.28 0.56 -41.53
CA SER A 799 27.18 -0.49 -40.49
C SER A 799 27.60 -1.85 -41.05
N ARG A 800 27.24 -2.15 -42.30
CA ARG A 800 27.67 -3.36 -43.01
C ARG A 800 29.17 -3.40 -43.27
N ALA A 801 29.79 -2.28 -43.61
CA ALA A 801 31.24 -2.20 -43.77
C ALA A 801 31.97 -2.47 -42.45
N LEU A 802 31.43 -2.01 -41.32
CA LEU A 802 31.95 -2.31 -39.97
C LEU A 802 31.80 -3.79 -39.61
N ALA A 803 30.70 -4.43 -40.01
CA ALA A 803 30.54 -5.88 -39.88
C ALA A 803 31.53 -6.66 -40.77
N ALA A 804 31.73 -6.25 -42.02
CA ALA A 804 32.67 -6.88 -42.95
C ALA A 804 34.14 -6.72 -42.52
N SER A 805 34.49 -5.61 -41.86
CA SER A 805 35.84 -5.38 -41.33
C SER A 805 36.12 -6.11 -40.02
N GLY A 806 35.08 -6.63 -39.36
CA GLY A 806 35.16 -7.26 -38.03
C GLY A 806 35.21 -6.27 -36.87
N GLU A 807 34.91 -4.99 -37.12
CA GLU A 807 34.76 -3.98 -36.07
C GLU A 807 33.46 -4.14 -35.30
N LEU A 808 32.37 -4.43 -36.02
CA LEU A 808 31.08 -4.83 -35.45
C LEU A 808 31.15 -6.32 -35.14
N GLN A 809 30.81 -6.70 -33.91
CA GLN A 809 30.99 -8.06 -33.42
C GLN A 809 29.76 -8.57 -32.67
N MET A 810 29.41 -9.84 -32.91
CA MET A 810 28.41 -10.58 -32.15
C MET A 810 28.98 -11.95 -31.80
N THR A 811 29.09 -12.31 -30.52
CA THR A 811 29.65 -13.63 -30.16
C THR A 811 28.97 -14.28 -28.95
N HIS A 812 29.00 -15.61 -28.91
CA HIS A 812 28.45 -16.45 -27.84
C HIS A 812 26.95 -16.24 -27.65
N SER A 813 26.19 -16.21 -28.75
CA SER A 813 24.78 -15.81 -28.75
C SER A 813 23.88 -16.73 -29.54
N VAL A 814 22.58 -16.70 -29.23
CA VAL A 814 21.56 -17.53 -29.88
C VAL A 814 20.43 -16.67 -30.46
N ILE A 815 20.04 -16.97 -31.70
CA ILE A 815 18.86 -16.41 -32.37
C ILE A 815 17.81 -17.52 -32.54
N ALA A 816 16.59 -17.26 -32.07
CA ALA A 816 15.53 -18.27 -31.92
C ALA A 816 14.12 -17.74 -32.29
N CYS A 817 13.97 -17.05 -33.42
CA CYS A 817 12.66 -16.66 -33.96
C CYS A 817 12.42 -17.24 -35.37
N SER A 818 11.19 -17.08 -35.87
CA SER A 818 10.77 -17.59 -37.18
C SER A 818 11.47 -16.92 -38.37
N GLU A 819 11.82 -15.64 -38.24
CA GLU A 819 12.57 -14.87 -39.22
C GLU A 819 13.93 -14.46 -38.61
N PRO A 820 14.93 -15.35 -38.59
CA PRO A 820 16.12 -15.11 -37.77
C PRO A 820 17.03 -13.99 -38.30
N PHE A 821 17.04 -13.71 -39.61
CA PHE A 821 17.97 -12.75 -40.21
C PHE A 821 17.39 -12.09 -41.46
N ARG A 822 17.69 -10.80 -41.63
CA ARG A 822 17.41 -10.04 -42.85
C ARG A 822 18.67 -9.39 -43.41
N GLY A 823 18.78 -9.39 -44.75
CA GLY A 823 19.82 -8.65 -45.47
C GLY A 823 21.16 -9.39 -45.68
N THR A 824 22.17 -8.62 -46.08
CA THR A 824 23.53 -9.09 -46.42
C THR A 824 24.56 -8.13 -45.85
N VAL A 825 25.71 -8.62 -45.39
CA VAL A 825 26.84 -7.80 -44.91
C VAL A 825 27.69 -7.30 -46.08
N ASP A 826 27.87 -8.11 -47.11
CA ASP A 826 28.48 -7.72 -48.38
C ASP A 826 27.87 -8.49 -49.55
N ALA A 827 28.39 -8.28 -50.76
CA ALA A 827 27.86 -8.90 -51.97
C ALA A 827 27.86 -10.46 -51.96
N ASN A 828 28.61 -11.09 -51.06
CA ASN A 828 28.77 -12.55 -51.02
C ASN A 828 28.40 -13.17 -49.66
N THR A 829 28.08 -12.37 -48.64
CA THR A 829 27.88 -12.83 -47.26
C THR A 829 26.53 -12.34 -46.73
N THR A 830 25.62 -13.26 -46.43
CA THR A 830 24.36 -12.92 -45.74
C THR A 830 24.60 -12.55 -44.28
N VAL A 831 23.66 -11.86 -43.63
CA VAL A 831 23.76 -11.57 -42.18
C VAL A 831 23.82 -12.88 -41.37
N GLU A 832 23.03 -13.89 -41.75
CA GLU A 832 23.10 -15.25 -41.16
C GLU A 832 24.52 -15.85 -41.24
N GLN A 833 25.12 -15.85 -42.43
CA GLN A 833 26.45 -16.40 -42.64
C GLN A 833 27.51 -15.66 -41.82
N TRP A 834 27.41 -14.33 -41.75
CA TRP A 834 28.30 -13.50 -40.95
C TRP A 834 28.15 -13.78 -39.44
N PHE A 835 26.91 -13.90 -38.94
CA PHE A 835 26.63 -14.18 -37.54
C PHE A 835 27.15 -15.57 -37.14
N LEU A 836 26.83 -16.61 -37.91
CA LEU A 836 27.24 -17.99 -37.64
C LEU A 836 28.74 -18.25 -37.84
N ALA A 837 29.45 -17.39 -38.57
CA ALA A 837 30.90 -17.47 -38.72
C ALA A 837 31.65 -16.96 -37.47
N GLN A 838 30.98 -16.23 -36.58
CA GLN A 838 31.57 -15.70 -35.36
C GLN A 838 31.56 -16.72 -34.22
N GLU A 839 32.45 -16.51 -33.25
CA GLU A 839 32.69 -17.45 -32.16
C GLU A 839 31.44 -17.67 -31.29
N GLY A 840 31.08 -18.92 -31.05
CA GLY A 840 30.05 -19.30 -30.08
C GLY A 840 28.60 -18.99 -30.49
N ASN A 841 28.35 -18.57 -31.73
CA ASN A 841 27.00 -18.24 -32.19
C ASN A 841 26.25 -19.46 -32.76
N SER A 842 24.93 -19.50 -32.55
CA SER A 842 24.05 -20.51 -33.15
C SER A 842 22.62 -20.03 -33.35
N THR A 843 21.81 -20.80 -34.06
CA THR A 843 20.36 -20.63 -34.14
C THR A 843 19.64 -21.75 -33.37
N ALA A 844 18.43 -21.48 -32.90
CA ALA A 844 17.54 -22.46 -32.29
C ALA A 844 16.14 -22.42 -32.92
N ALA A 845 15.33 -23.44 -32.67
CA ALA A 845 14.05 -23.63 -33.35
C ALA A 845 12.96 -22.59 -32.99
N GLY A 846 13.09 -21.92 -31.85
CA GLY A 846 12.09 -20.99 -31.33
C GLY A 846 12.27 -20.74 -29.83
N MET A 847 11.43 -19.87 -29.28
CA MET A 847 11.48 -19.45 -27.87
C MET A 847 11.56 -20.59 -26.86
N SER A 848 10.73 -21.63 -27.01
CA SER A 848 10.71 -22.77 -26.08
C SER A 848 11.99 -23.63 -26.07
N ALA A 849 12.89 -23.44 -27.03
CA ALA A 849 14.18 -24.11 -27.05
C ALA A 849 15.26 -23.39 -26.22
N VAL A 850 15.05 -22.09 -25.93
CA VAL A 850 16.07 -21.21 -25.34
C VAL A 850 15.61 -20.56 -24.03
N LEU A 851 14.31 -20.40 -23.81
CA LEU A 851 13.74 -19.78 -22.60
C LEU A 851 12.65 -20.64 -21.94
N ASN A 852 12.52 -20.51 -20.63
CA ASN A 852 11.35 -20.85 -19.82
C ASN A 852 10.85 -19.57 -19.14
N GLY A 853 9.75 -18.99 -19.63
CA GLY A 853 9.39 -17.61 -19.30
C GLY A 853 10.48 -16.64 -19.78
N VAL A 854 11.00 -15.83 -18.86
CA VAL A 854 12.16 -14.94 -19.12
C VAL A 854 13.51 -15.60 -18.83
N PHE A 855 13.51 -16.80 -18.24
CA PHE A 855 14.73 -17.47 -17.80
C PHE A 855 15.39 -18.24 -18.95
N THR A 856 16.68 -18.02 -19.16
CA THR A 856 17.47 -18.82 -20.10
C THR A 856 17.54 -20.28 -19.65
N ILE A 857 17.25 -21.17 -20.59
CA ILE A 857 17.50 -22.63 -20.50
C ILE A 857 18.54 -23.08 -21.52
N ASP A 858 19.07 -22.14 -22.32
CA ASP A 858 20.10 -22.41 -23.31
C ASP A 858 21.44 -22.79 -22.64
N THR A 859 22.22 -23.63 -23.31
CA THR A 859 23.47 -24.20 -22.77
C THR A 859 24.74 -23.71 -23.48
N THR A 860 24.61 -22.70 -24.35
CA THR A 860 25.72 -22.04 -25.02
C THR A 860 26.70 -21.51 -23.97
N GLN A 861 27.97 -21.81 -24.17
CA GLN A 861 29.02 -21.34 -23.28
C GLN A 861 29.15 -19.81 -23.42
N PRO A 862 29.03 -19.04 -22.34
CA PRO A 862 29.18 -17.59 -22.42
C PRO A 862 30.65 -17.18 -22.54
N LYS A 863 30.87 -16.03 -23.16
CA LYS A 863 32.15 -15.32 -23.16
C LYS A 863 32.40 -14.68 -21.80
N ALA A 864 33.61 -14.85 -21.27
CA ALA A 864 34.08 -14.17 -20.06
C ALA A 864 34.40 -12.69 -20.34
N LEU A 865 33.44 -11.80 -20.09
CA LEU A 865 33.55 -10.37 -20.39
C LEU A 865 34.33 -9.56 -19.36
N SER A 866 34.56 -10.09 -18.16
CA SER A 866 35.37 -9.41 -17.13
C SER A 866 36.81 -9.15 -17.62
N THR A 867 37.29 -9.96 -18.57
CA THR A 867 38.59 -9.81 -19.23
C THR A 867 38.62 -8.76 -20.34
N VAL A 868 37.44 -8.35 -20.83
CA VAL A 868 37.26 -7.32 -21.87
C VAL A 868 37.20 -5.93 -21.23
N ASN A 869 36.41 -5.78 -20.17
CA ASN A 869 36.26 -4.55 -19.41
C ASN A 869 35.77 -4.88 -17.99
N SER A 870 36.32 -4.20 -16.97
CA SER A 870 35.97 -4.40 -15.56
C SER A 870 34.53 -4.02 -15.19
N PHE A 871 33.79 -3.38 -16.10
CA PHE A 871 32.35 -3.15 -15.94
C PHE A 871 31.55 -4.47 -15.91
N PHE A 872 31.99 -5.47 -16.67
CA PHE A 872 31.27 -6.72 -16.84
C PHE A 872 31.61 -7.76 -15.77
N GLU A 873 30.60 -8.53 -15.38
CA GLU A 873 30.69 -9.71 -14.55
C GLU A 873 30.73 -10.97 -15.43
N ASP A 874 31.51 -11.97 -15.03
CA ASP A 874 31.46 -13.27 -15.69
C ASP A 874 30.28 -14.08 -15.13
N VAL A 875 29.49 -14.65 -16.02
CA VAL A 875 28.39 -15.56 -15.69
C VAL A 875 28.52 -16.88 -16.43
N ASP A 876 27.75 -17.88 -16.00
CA ASP A 876 27.73 -19.21 -16.59
C ASP A 876 26.56 -19.44 -17.55
N PHE A 877 25.95 -18.36 -18.04
CA PHE A 877 24.82 -18.38 -18.97
C PHE A 877 24.88 -17.25 -20.01
N ILE A 878 24.15 -17.44 -21.11
CA ILE A 878 23.80 -16.39 -22.08
C ILE A 878 22.35 -15.94 -21.86
N GLY A 879 22.00 -14.74 -22.30
CA GLY A 879 20.75 -14.09 -21.95
C GLY A 879 20.88 -13.22 -20.69
N ALA A 880 19.80 -12.54 -20.33
CA ALA A 880 19.75 -11.58 -19.23
C ALA A 880 19.50 -12.20 -17.86
N VAL A 881 18.69 -13.26 -17.78
CA VAL A 881 18.25 -13.85 -16.50
C VAL A 881 18.28 -15.37 -16.59
N LYS A 882 18.74 -16.04 -15.51
CA LYS A 882 18.75 -17.50 -15.36
C LYS A 882 17.95 -17.89 -14.12
N GLU A 883 17.26 -19.02 -14.17
CA GLU A 883 16.57 -19.57 -13.01
C GLU A 883 17.53 -19.72 -11.81
N GLY A 884 17.12 -19.24 -10.64
CA GLY A 884 17.95 -19.17 -9.43
C GLY A 884 18.90 -17.96 -9.35
N GLN A 885 19.02 -17.15 -10.40
CA GLN A 885 19.71 -15.85 -10.42
C GLN A 885 18.78 -14.74 -10.95
N ASP A 886 17.54 -14.73 -10.45
CA ASP A 886 16.53 -13.74 -10.82
C ASP A 886 16.77 -12.40 -10.11
N TRP A 887 17.49 -11.49 -10.77
CA TRP A 887 17.75 -10.14 -10.28
C TRP A 887 16.57 -9.18 -10.52
N THR A 888 15.54 -9.58 -11.28
CA THR A 888 14.34 -8.77 -11.52
C THR A 888 13.35 -8.85 -10.35
N ARG A 889 13.48 -9.88 -9.51
CA ARG A 889 12.52 -10.16 -8.44
C ARG A 889 12.41 -9.06 -7.39
N GLY A 890 11.17 -8.66 -7.12
CA GLY A 890 10.80 -7.81 -5.98
C GLY A 890 10.65 -6.33 -6.31
N TRP A 891 11.13 -5.88 -7.48
CA TRP A 891 11.11 -4.45 -7.84
C TRP A 891 10.58 -4.16 -9.24
N THR A 892 10.51 -5.16 -10.13
CA THR A 892 9.99 -4.96 -11.49
C THR A 892 8.50 -5.26 -11.61
N VAL A 893 7.85 -4.63 -12.59
CA VAL A 893 6.45 -4.87 -13.00
C VAL A 893 6.37 -5.54 -14.39
N GLY A 894 5.20 -6.06 -14.78
CA GLY A 894 4.94 -6.48 -16.17
C GLY A 894 5.68 -7.72 -16.66
N LEU A 895 6.29 -8.51 -15.77
CA LEU A 895 6.94 -9.78 -16.12
C LEU A 895 6.08 -10.96 -15.61
N GLU A 896 5.65 -11.82 -16.52
CA GLU A 896 5.08 -13.12 -16.18
C GLU A 896 6.21 -14.07 -15.77
N ARG A 897 6.08 -14.73 -14.61
CA ARG A 897 7.13 -15.59 -14.01
C ARG A 897 6.82 -17.07 -14.14
#